data_AF-A0A8H5E9K0-F1
#
_entry.id   AF-A0A8H5E9K0-F1
#
_cell.length_a   1.000
_cell.length_b   1.000
_cell.length_c   1.000
_cell.angle_alpha   90.00
_cell.angle_beta   90.00
_cell.angle_gamma   90.00
#
_symmetry.space_group_name_H-M   'P 1'
#
loop_
_entity.id
_entity.type
_entity.pdbx_description
1 polymer ?
#
loop_
_entity_poly.entity_id
_entity_poly.type
_entity_poly.pdbx_seq_one_letter_code
_entity_poly.pdbx_strand_id
1 'polypeptide(L)'
;MAKTVCIVGAGPSGLVAAKTLLHNTVPGEFKVTIFDAQKDIGGLWPTSKTDNGRQVHPFMWANQSRHTMQFSELAWEDSDPQLPQGWMVGKYLGRYLERFLKSNKDFELKLGTRVENAERPEGSSNGWVVSTKSDAGTETKNFDYLLVASGFFGKPIIPEALEKETAIPVVHSSHYRDMKSLLGEGRPGGGKILVVGGQMSGVEIAGTIGAHLSSEANSPDPSTITDIDKYSIHHVIQRPIWVFPLYTSPKPAEVAAPFLPLDFSSYNLNNRPRPLANTQGHIPEATAKVVHSVYKGVIGSNQSEYSPLLKIDGTNDDEQPYLAVSEWYTDFVRSGMISLSKGKVESLKGSTATLSDGTNIEDIAAVVVATGFDASPCINYLPEDVLKALHFSPKHIDQPVALAFHGTHHPEVPGLGFVGFYRSPYWGVMQMQARFVAALWSDNVSPGRESDVFKNKLRDDISIQRTLELRDDPRVSQFPMGDYPYLVNEIAEALELKVREPLEPPVPSLPHNNLPLDMLTPARYSNPSDDQDSKDTATKSLEQTHKDATDGLTTSKFVAHAVFRSLLGTWKLERDLVSKLPSHPSGHFSGTAQFLLRKKTDDGLRCAGNASEDSPSDDELGMEYLYIEEGEFKTEQGFGFKATRRYVWRYDELKDVLSVWFAKPEDLKRADYLFHEIEFTEPTNKGWKAKAGHLCIDDYYDVKYNFAFQAVNLKEWGIEYTVKGPKKDYTISGTYKR
;
A
#
# COMPACT_ATOMS: atom_id res chain seq x y z
N MET A 1 23.73 -8.26 36.93
CA MET A 1 24.24 -7.25 35.97
C MET A 1 23.27 -7.21 34.80
N ALA A 2 23.12 -6.05 34.15
CA ALA A 2 22.25 -5.93 32.97
C ALA A 2 22.81 -6.81 31.83
N LYS A 3 21.95 -7.58 31.18
CA LYS A 3 22.30 -8.39 30.01
C LYS A 3 22.38 -7.48 28.77
N THR A 4 23.40 -7.66 27.96
CA THR A 4 23.68 -6.85 26.78
C THR A 4 23.08 -7.46 25.52
N VAL A 5 22.40 -6.65 24.70
CA VAL A 5 21.72 -7.08 23.49
C VAL A 5 22.25 -6.32 22.29
N CYS A 6 22.76 -7.03 21.29
CA CYS A 6 23.05 -6.50 19.97
C CYS A 6 21.80 -6.65 19.09
N ILE A 7 21.29 -5.54 18.55
CA ILE A 7 20.20 -5.54 17.57
C ILE A 7 20.79 -5.12 16.22
N VAL A 8 20.59 -5.93 15.18
CA VAL A 8 21.03 -5.62 13.82
C VAL A 8 19.88 -5.04 13.03
N GLY A 9 19.89 -3.74 12.75
CA GLY A 9 18.88 -2.99 11.99
C GLY A 9 18.11 -1.98 12.84
N ALA A 10 18.02 -0.74 12.35
CA ALA A 10 17.29 0.40 12.94
C ALA A 10 16.00 0.74 12.16
N GLY A 11 15.41 -0.26 11.50
CA GLY A 11 14.06 -0.18 10.95
C GLY A 11 12.96 -0.34 12.02
N PRO A 12 11.69 -0.47 11.61
CA PRO A 12 10.56 -0.64 12.54
C PRO A 12 10.79 -1.79 13.54
N SER A 13 11.30 -2.93 13.06
CA SER A 13 11.57 -4.13 13.86
C SER A 13 12.59 -3.90 14.97
N GLY A 14 13.68 -3.19 14.68
CA GLY A 14 14.74 -2.95 15.65
C GLY A 14 14.32 -1.92 16.71
N LEU A 15 13.60 -0.88 16.28
CA LEU A 15 13.09 0.15 17.19
C LEU A 15 12.05 -0.43 18.16
N VAL A 16 11.10 -1.25 17.69
CA VAL A 16 10.12 -1.89 18.58
C VAL A 16 10.78 -2.92 19.49
N ALA A 17 11.74 -3.70 19.00
CA ALA A 17 12.50 -4.65 19.82
C ALA A 17 13.29 -3.95 20.95
N ALA A 18 13.99 -2.87 20.64
CA ALA A 18 14.71 -2.07 21.63
C ALA A 18 13.75 -1.46 22.65
N LYS A 19 12.62 -0.88 22.21
CA LYS A 19 11.60 -0.32 23.13
C LYS A 19 11.11 -1.41 24.06
N THR A 20 10.73 -2.56 23.53
CA THR A 20 10.17 -3.65 24.32
C THR A 20 11.15 -4.19 25.35
N LEU A 21 12.42 -4.40 24.99
CA LEU A 21 13.46 -4.84 25.93
C LEU A 21 13.79 -3.81 27.02
N LEU A 22 13.59 -2.52 26.76
CA LEU A 22 13.91 -1.45 27.71
C LEU A 22 12.72 -1.02 28.59
N HIS A 23 11.50 -1.20 28.10
CA HIS A 23 10.28 -0.68 28.75
C HIS A 23 9.27 -1.76 29.17
N ASN A 24 9.31 -2.95 28.56
CA ASN A 24 8.38 -4.03 28.88
C ASN A 24 9.03 -5.17 29.69
N THR A 25 10.23 -4.95 30.22
CA THR A 25 10.92 -5.83 31.18
C THR A 25 11.33 -5.04 32.42
N VAL A 26 12.00 -5.68 33.39
CA VAL A 26 12.44 -4.96 34.61
C VAL A 26 13.47 -3.88 34.23
N PRO A 27 13.33 -2.63 34.74
CA PRO A 27 14.29 -1.56 34.46
C PRO A 27 15.73 -1.96 34.79
N GLY A 28 16.64 -1.77 33.83
CA GLY A 28 18.04 -2.12 33.95
C GLY A 28 18.35 -3.62 33.79
N GLU A 29 17.37 -4.44 33.40
CA GLU A 29 17.60 -5.85 33.06
C GLU A 29 18.40 -5.98 31.75
N PHE A 30 18.12 -5.13 30.76
CA PHE A 30 18.80 -5.13 29.47
C PHE A 30 19.50 -3.80 29.18
N LYS A 31 20.62 -3.90 28.45
CA LYS A 31 21.28 -2.79 27.76
C LYS A 31 21.31 -3.10 26.27
N VAL A 32 20.81 -2.20 25.46
CA VAL A 32 20.55 -2.44 24.03
C VAL A 32 21.44 -1.56 23.18
N THR A 33 22.16 -2.17 22.23
CA THR A 33 22.85 -1.45 21.15
C THR A 33 22.24 -1.85 19.81
N ILE A 34 21.67 -0.88 19.07
CA ILE A 34 21.26 -1.08 17.67
C ILE A 34 22.41 -0.66 16.75
N PHE A 35 22.77 -1.52 15.81
CA PHE A 35 23.65 -1.20 14.68
C PHE A 35 22.87 -1.18 13.37
N ASP A 36 23.03 -0.14 12.55
CA ASP A 36 22.49 -0.11 11.19
C ASP A 36 23.56 0.38 10.21
N ALA A 37 23.65 -0.28 9.06
CA ALA A 37 24.58 0.08 7.99
C ALA A 37 24.23 1.42 7.32
N GLN A 38 22.96 1.85 7.40
CA GLN A 38 22.48 3.11 6.84
C GLN A 38 22.74 4.27 7.82
N LYS A 39 22.88 5.48 7.28
CA LYS A 39 23.20 6.69 8.06
C LYS A 39 22.00 7.29 8.81
N ASP A 40 20.83 6.68 8.68
CA ASP A 40 19.59 7.12 9.30
C ASP A 40 18.66 5.91 9.54
N ILE A 41 17.74 6.05 10.49
CA ILE A 41 16.75 5.03 10.86
C ILE A 41 15.75 4.76 9.72
N GLY A 42 14.78 3.88 9.96
CA GLY A 42 13.64 3.67 9.04
C GLY A 42 13.76 2.41 8.20
N GLY A 43 14.98 1.91 7.99
CA GLY A 43 15.24 0.68 7.23
C GLY A 43 14.87 0.84 5.76
N LEU A 44 13.77 0.21 5.33
CA LEU A 44 13.25 0.33 3.97
C LEU A 44 12.47 1.63 3.74
N TRP A 45 12.02 2.29 4.82
CA TRP A 45 11.18 3.48 4.76
C TRP A 45 12.02 4.76 4.72
N PRO A 46 11.78 5.66 3.76
CA PRO A 46 12.43 6.96 3.72
C PRO A 46 12.03 7.83 4.91
N THR A 47 12.95 8.64 5.42
CA THR A 47 12.71 9.52 6.58
C THR A 47 12.36 10.96 6.20
N SER A 48 12.44 11.28 4.90
CA SER A 48 12.06 12.57 4.35
C SER A 48 11.58 12.43 2.89
N LYS A 49 10.96 13.47 2.36
CA LYS A 49 10.51 13.53 0.96
C LYS A 49 11.65 13.43 -0.06
N THR A 50 12.87 13.77 0.35
CA THR A 50 14.06 13.77 -0.50
C THR A 50 14.95 12.54 -0.28
N ASP A 51 14.58 11.63 0.62
CA ASP A 51 15.32 10.39 0.89
C ASP A 51 15.06 9.36 -0.22
N ASN A 52 15.73 9.55 -1.36
CA ASN A 52 15.66 8.66 -2.51
C ASN A 52 16.56 7.42 -2.39
N GLY A 53 17.30 7.28 -1.28
CA GLY A 53 18.29 6.22 -1.07
C GLY A 53 17.72 4.89 -0.54
N ARG A 54 16.42 4.84 -0.22
CA ARG A 54 15.77 3.64 0.35
C ARG A 54 15.13 2.74 -0.70
N GLN A 55 14.67 1.56 -0.28
CA GLN A 55 13.98 0.63 -1.16
C GLN A 55 12.58 1.10 -1.55
N VAL A 56 11.89 1.80 -0.64
CA VAL A 56 10.57 2.40 -0.90
C VAL A 56 10.75 3.82 -1.40
N HIS A 57 9.99 4.18 -2.44
CA HIS A 57 9.92 5.54 -2.94
C HIS A 57 9.25 6.46 -1.91
N PRO A 58 9.76 7.69 -1.65
CA PRO A 58 9.19 8.60 -0.65
C PRO A 58 7.68 8.78 -0.72
N PHE A 59 7.14 8.92 -1.92
CA PHE A 59 5.72 9.19 -2.17
C PHE A 59 4.86 7.95 -2.42
N MET A 60 5.42 6.74 -2.32
CA MET A 60 4.62 5.50 -2.43
C MET A 60 3.69 5.39 -1.23
N TRP A 61 2.41 5.09 -1.45
CA TRP A 61 1.47 4.81 -0.37
C TRP A 61 1.71 3.44 0.26
N ALA A 62 1.50 3.36 1.57
CA ALA A 62 1.37 2.07 2.23
C ALA A 62 0.09 1.35 1.77
N ASN A 63 0.19 0.03 1.59
CA ASN A 63 -0.97 -0.82 1.27
C ASN A 63 -1.96 -1.00 2.44
N GLN A 64 -1.62 -0.45 3.60
CA GLN A 64 -2.34 -0.60 4.85
C GLN A 64 -2.60 0.76 5.47
N SER A 65 -3.70 0.87 6.20
CA SER A 65 -4.06 2.10 6.87
C SER A 65 -3.14 2.43 8.04
N ARG A 66 -3.14 3.71 8.41
CA ARG A 66 -2.47 4.20 9.63
C ARG A 66 -2.84 3.39 10.89
N HIS A 67 -4.02 2.77 10.94
CA HIS A 67 -4.49 1.99 12.08
C HIS A 67 -3.78 0.65 12.28
N THR A 68 -3.21 0.09 11.21
CA THR A 68 -2.46 -1.18 11.26
C THR A 68 -0.97 -0.99 10.97
N MET A 69 -0.59 0.12 10.34
CA MET A 69 0.78 0.61 10.15
C MET A 69 1.27 1.41 11.36
N GLN A 70 1.19 0.83 12.56
CA GLN A 70 1.61 1.48 13.81
C GLN A 70 1.93 0.44 14.89
N PHE A 71 2.50 0.89 16.00
CA PHE A 71 2.65 0.13 17.24
C PHE A 71 1.60 0.57 18.27
N SER A 72 1.20 -0.34 19.16
CA SER A 72 0.10 -0.10 20.10
C SER A 72 0.29 1.13 21.00
N GLU A 73 1.54 1.52 21.27
CA GLU A 73 1.88 2.60 22.21
C GLU A 73 2.09 3.97 21.53
N LEU A 74 1.99 4.07 20.20
CA LEU A 74 2.11 5.34 19.47
C LEU A 74 1.10 5.43 18.33
N ALA A 75 0.13 6.33 18.46
CA ALA A 75 -0.90 6.61 17.47
C ALA A 75 -0.40 7.62 16.45
N TRP A 76 -0.98 7.58 15.26
CA TRP A 76 -0.85 8.64 14.27
C TRP A 76 -1.56 9.92 14.72
N GLU A 77 -1.10 11.08 14.22
CA GLU A 77 -1.82 12.34 14.48
C GLU A 77 -3.11 12.39 13.67
N ASP A 78 -4.08 13.17 14.13
CA ASP A 78 -5.38 13.28 13.45
C ASP A 78 -5.24 13.86 12.05
N SER A 79 -4.23 14.72 11.84
CA SER A 79 -3.87 15.33 10.57
C SER A 79 -3.10 14.41 9.60
N ASP A 80 -2.61 13.25 10.07
CA ASP A 80 -1.89 12.32 9.19
C ASP A 80 -2.91 11.59 8.28
N PRO A 81 -2.60 11.39 6.99
CA PRO A 81 -3.55 10.79 6.05
C PRO A 81 -3.87 9.33 6.43
N GLN A 82 -5.02 8.87 5.95
CA GLN A 82 -5.50 7.51 6.22
C GLN A 82 -4.55 6.42 5.70
N LEU A 83 -3.86 6.70 4.58
CA LEU A 83 -2.85 5.84 3.96
C LEU A 83 -1.52 6.59 3.90
N PRO A 84 -0.61 6.38 4.87
CA PRO A 84 0.63 7.14 4.91
C PRO A 84 1.52 6.85 3.71
N GLN A 85 2.18 7.88 3.19
CA GLN A 85 3.27 7.73 2.23
C GLN A 85 4.55 7.27 2.93
N GLY A 86 5.48 6.68 2.18
CA GLY A 86 6.73 6.12 2.73
C GLY A 86 7.51 7.09 3.63
N TRP A 87 7.62 8.37 3.25
CA TRP A 87 8.33 9.37 4.05
C TRP A 87 7.63 9.68 5.40
N MET A 88 6.30 9.55 5.44
CA MET A 88 5.51 9.74 6.67
C MET A 88 5.69 8.57 7.64
N VAL A 89 5.87 7.36 7.12
CA VAL A 89 6.24 6.19 7.93
C VAL A 89 7.60 6.38 8.59
N GLY A 90 8.60 6.91 7.86
CA GLY A 90 9.88 7.28 8.46
C GLY A 90 9.75 8.37 9.53
N LYS A 91 8.90 9.39 9.31
CA LYS A 91 8.59 10.41 10.33
C LYS A 91 7.95 9.81 11.58
N TYR A 92 7.02 8.84 11.42
CA TYR A 92 6.43 8.09 12.53
C TYR A 92 7.51 7.35 13.34
N LEU A 93 8.45 6.67 12.67
CA LEU A 93 9.56 5.99 13.32
C LEU A 93 10.51 6.95 14.04
N GLY A 94 10.72 8.15 13.48
CA GLY A 94 11.42 9.25 14.17
C GLY A 94 10.75 9.62 15.49
N ARG A 95 9.43 9.85 15.49
CA ARG A 95 8.67 10.11 16.73
C ARG A 95 8.78 8.95 17.73
N TYR A 96 8.77 7.71 17.25
CA TYR A 96 8.92 6.52 18.10
C TYR A 96 10.30 6.47 18.78
N LEU A 97 11.38 6.74 18.03
CA LEU A 97 12.74 6.84 18.57
C LEU A 97 12.85 7.94 19.64
N GLU A 98 12.34 9.14 19.34
CA GLU A 98 12.37 10.29 20.26
C GLU A 98 11.63 9.99 21.56
N ARG A 99 10.44 9.36 21.47
CA ARG A 99 9.59 9.07 22.63
C ARG A 99 10.20 8.02 23.56
N PHE A 100 10.68 6.91 23.01
CA PHE A 100 11.00 5.73 23.82
C PHE A 100 12.49 5.48 24.02
N LEU A 101 13.36 5.89 23.11
CA LEU A 101 14.72 5.37 23.05
C LEU A 101 15.79 6.43 23.27
N LYS A 102 15.65 7.61 22.65
CA LYS A 102 16.72 8.62 22.60
C LYS A 102 17.21 9.09 23.97
N SER A 103 16.32 9.22 24.95
CA SER A 103 16.65 9.64 26.31
C SER A 103 16.99 8.48 27.26
N ASN A 104 16.90 7.23 26.81
CA ASN A 104 17.15 6.07 27.64
C ASN A 104 18.66 5.81 27.78
N LYS A 105 19.16 5.83 29.01
CA LYS A 105 20.59 5.64 29.33
C LYS A 105 21.15 4.25 28.99
N ASP A 106 20.27 3.24 28.86
CA ASP A 106 20.63 1.85 28.58
C ASP A 106 20.45 1.53 27.08
N PHE A 107 20.24 2.56 26.26
CA PHE A 107 20.12 2.48 24.81
C PHE A 107 21.30 3.15 24.10
N GLU A 108 21.80 2.49 23.05
CA GLU A 108 22.82 3.03 22.15
C GLU A 108 22.41 2.78 20.69
N LEU A 109 22.46 3.81 19.86
CA LEU A 109 22.20 3.72 18.42
C LEU A 109 23.47 4.04 17.63
N LYS A 110 23.87 3.11 16.76
CA LYS A 110 25.05 3.22 15.89
C LYS A 110 24.63 3.12 14.42
N LEU A 111 24.40 4.27 13.82
CA LEU A 111 24.11 4.42 12.39
C LEU A 111 25.40 4.49 11.57
N GLY A 112 25.34 4.13 10.29
CA GLY A 112 26.52 4.03 9.41
C GLY A 112 27.50 2.95 9.85
N THR A 113 27.04 1.97 10.63
CA THR A 113 27.84 0.92 11.26
C THR A 113 27.23 -0.44 10.91
N ARG A 114 27.88 -1.13 9.98
CA ARG A 114 27.47 -2.45 9.50
C ARG A 114 27.98 -3.54 10.45
N VAL A 115 27.12 -4.48 10.82
CA VAL A 115 27.57 -5.76 11.39
C VAL A 115 28.13 -6.63 10.27
N GLU A 116 29.41 -7.00 10.35
CA GLU A 116 30.09 -7.83 9.35
C GLU A 116 30.14 -9.30 9.75
N ASN A 117 30.22 -9.59 11.05
CA ASN A 117 30.33 -10.95 11.57
C ASN A 117 29.79 -11.02 13.00
N ALA A 118 29.21 -12.16 13.38
CA ALA A 118 28.76 -12.44 14.74
C ALA A 118 29.11 -13.88 15.13
N GLU A 119 30.15 -14.07 15.95
CA GLU A 119 30.64 -15.40 16.31
C GLU A 119 30.19 -15.82 17.71
N ARG A 120 30.18 -17.14 17.94
CA ARG A 120 30.00 -17.70 19.28
C ARG A 120 31.36 -17.72 19.99
N PRO A 121 31.45 -17.30 21.27
CA PRO A 121 32.71 -17.35 21.98
C PRO A 121 33.25 -18.77 22.05
N GLU A 122 34.56 -18.93 21.85
CA GLU A 122 35.21 -20.24 21.84
C GLU A 122 34.94 -21.02 23.15
N GLY A 123 34.46 -22.26 23.04
CA GLY A 123 34.11 -23.10 24.19
C GLY A 123 32.85 -22.69 24.96
N SER A 124 32.09 -21.70 24.48
CA SER A 124 30.83 -21.25 25.10
C SER A 124 29.64 -21.44 24.15
N SER A 125 28.56 -22.01 24.68
CA SER A 125 27.26 -22.05 24.02
C SER A 125 26.38 -20.83 24.36
N ASN A 126 26.96 -19.74 24.87
CA ASN A 126 26.24 -18.53 25.28
C ASN A 126 27.01 -17.28 24.87
N GLY A 127 26.27 -16.20 24.58
CA GLY A 127 26.82 -14.92 24.15
C GLY A 127 27.24 -14.88 22.68
N TRP A 128 27.70 -13.71 22.27
CA TRP A 128 28.06 -13.35 20.90
C TRP A 128 29.24 -12.38 20.90
N VAL A 129 30.17 -12.58 19.96
CA VAL A 129 31.26 -11.66 19.64
C VAL A 129 30.93 -11.02 18.29
N VAL A 130 30.50 -9.75 18.32
CA VAL A 130 30.00 -9.05 17.14
C VAL A 130 31.07 -8.10 16.62
N SER A 131 31.44 -8.26 15.35
CA SER A 131 32.34 -7.36 14.63
C SER A 131 31.56 -6.41 13.74
N THR A 132 31.86 -5.13 13.86
CA THR A 132 31.17 -4.05 13.16
C THR A 132 32.15 -3.17 12.40
N LYS A 133 31.70 -2.57 11.30
CA LYS A 133 32.50 -1.66 10.47
C LYS A 133 31.76 -0.36 10.23
N SER A 134 32.48 0.74 10.44
CA SER A 134 32.03 2.10 10.17
C SER A 134 33.13 2.89 9.44
N ASP A 135 32.86 4.16 9.14
CA ASP A 135 33.89 5.08 8.61
C ASP A 135 35.08 5.27 9.58
N ALA A 136 34.90 4.97 10.87
CA ALA A 136 35.95 5.03 11.89
C ALA A 136 36.85 3.78 11.95
N GLY A 137 36.45 2.69 11.28
CA GLY A 137 37.18 1.41 11.28
C GLY A 137 36.31 0.24 11.76
N THR A 138 36.99 -0.86 12.08
CA THR A 138 36.38 -2.11 12.56
C THR A 138 36.51 -2.22 14.07
N GLU A 139 35.42 -2.57 14.75
CA GLU A 139 35.36 -2.78 16.20
C GLU A 139 34.68 -4.11 16.52
N THR A 140 35.11 -4.77 17.60
CA THR A 140 34.51 -6.00 18.12
C THR A 140 33.99 -5.80 19.53
N LYS A 141 32.77 -6.27 19.81
CA LYS A 141 32.13 -6.14 21.13
C LYS A 141 31.37 -7.42 21.48
N ASN A 142 31.40 -7.77 22.76
CA ASN A 142 30.69 -8.94 23.29
C ASN A 142 29.27 -8.56 23.71
N PHE A 143 28.32 -9.47 23.46
CA PHE A 143 26.92 -9.34 23.85
C PHE A 143 26.39 -10.65 24.41
N ASP A 144 25.42 -10.59 25.33
CA ASP A 144 24.73 -11.78 25.84
C ASP A 144 23.73 -12.32 24.81
N TYR A 145 23.08 -11.41 24.06
CA TYR A 145 22.06 -11.73 23.07
C TYR A 145 22.32 -11.03 21.73
N LEU A 146 21.91 -11.69 20.65
CA LEU A 146 21.87 -11.15 19.30
C LEU A 146 20.43 -11.20 18.77
N LEU A 147 19.95 -10.09 18.24
CA LEU A 147 18.62 -9.95 17.66
C LEU A 147 18.72 -9.49 16.22
N VAL A 148 18.21 -10.32 15.30
CA VAL A 148 18.11 -10.01 13.88
C VAL A 148 16.84 -9.20 13.65
N ALA A 149 17.03 -7.91 13.32
CA ALA A 149 15.97 -6.95 12.96
C ALA A 149 16.28 -6.24 11.63
N SER A 150 17.12 -6.86 10.80
CA SER A 150 17.65 -6.30 9.55
C SER A 150 16.64 -6.30 8.40
N GLY A 151 15.44 -6.84 8.64
CA GLY A 151 14.39 -7.01 7.65
C GLY A 151 14.67 -8.15 6.67
N PHE A 152 13.67 -8.43 5.83
CA PHE A 152 13.65 -9.56 4.89
C PHE A 152 14.17 -9.18 3.49
N PHE A 153 13.99 -7.93 3.07
CA PHE A 153 14.30 -7.48 1.71
C PHE A 153 15.77 -7.07 1.59
N GLY A 154 16.66 -8.04 1.37
CA GLY A 154 18.10 -7.81 1.22
C GLY A 154 18.50 -7.31 -0.16
N LYS A 155 19.20 -8.15 -0.93
CA LYS A 155 19.69 -7.81 -2.28
C LYS A 155 18.57 -7.95 -3.31
N PRO A 156 18.32 -6.94 -4.16
CA PRO A 156 17.41 -7.08 -5.30
C PRO A 156 17.78 -8.26 -6.20
N ILE A 157 16.80 -9.08 -6.58
CA ILE A 157 17.00 -10.19 -7.51
C ILE A 157 16.79 -9.65 -8.93
N ILE A 158 17.82 -9.72 -9.76
CA ILE A 158 17.72 -9.51 -11.21
C ILE A 158 18.03 -10.87 -11.86
N PRO A 159 17.14 -11.44 -12.70
CA PRO A 159 17.41 -12.70 -13.37
C PRO A 159 18.65 -12.60 -14.27
N GLU A 160 19.50 -13.63 -14.29
CA GLU A 160 20.74 -13.66 -15.09
C GLU A 160 20.50 -13.30 -16.58
N ALA A 161 19.34 -13.71 -17.12
CA ALA A 161 18.89 -13.38 -18.46
C ALA A 161 18.78 -11.87 -18.76
N LEU A 162 18.67 -11.05 -17.71
CA LEU A 162 18.51 -9.60 -17.72
C LEU A 162 19.70 -8.84 -17.10
N GLU A 163 20.65 -9.53 -16.48
CA GLU A 163 21.82 -8.90 -15.84
C GLU A 163 22.90 -8.45 -16.84
N LYS A 164 22.86 -8.95 -18.08
CA LYS A 164 23.85 -8.61 -19.10
C LYS A 164 23.74 -7.14 -19.51
N GLU A 165 24.88 -6.50 -19.74
CA GLU A 165 24.91 -5.14 -20.25
C GLU A 165 24.16 -5.06 -21.59
N THR A 166 23.16 -4.19 -21.65
CA THR A 166 22.38 -3.95 -22.86
C THR A 166 22.38 -2.46 -23.18
N ALA A 167 22.02 -2.11 -24.42
CA ALA A 167 21.87 -0.72 -24.82
C ALA A 167 20.68 0.00 -24.16
N ILE A 168 19.78 -0.76 -23.51
CA ILE A 168 18.61 -0.22 -22.81
C ILE A 168 18.77 -0.35 -21.29
N PRO A 169 18.21 0.58 -20.51
CA PRO A 169 18.29 0.52 -19.05
C PRO A 169 17.48 -0.67 -18.50
N VAL A 170 18.11 -1.43 -17.60
CA VAL A 170 17.48 -2.48 -16.80
C VAL A 170 17.62 -2.10 -15.33
N VAL A 171 16.50 -1.88 -14.64
CA VAL A 171 16.49 -1.49 -13.23
C VAL A 171 15.57 -2.40 -12.42
N HIS A 172 15.94 -2.70 -11.18
CA HIS A 172 15.00 -3.32 -10.24
C HIS A 172 13.95 -2.30 -9.78
N SER A 173 12.73 -2.74 -9.48
CA SER A 173 11.61 -1.87 -9.08
C SER A 173 11.93 -0.99 -7.86
N SER A 174 12.77 -1.47 -6.94
CA SER A 174 13.25 -0.70 -5.78
C SER A 174 14.16 0.48 -6.12
N HIS A 175 14.71 0.53 -7.33
CA HIS A 175 15.57 1.63 -7.81
C HIS A 175 14.84 2.59 -8.75
N TYR A 176 13.64 2.25 -9.21
CA TYR A 176 12.83 3.16 -10.01
C TYR A 176 12.41 4.38 -9.17
N ARG A 177 12.49 5.58 -9.76
CA ARG A 177 12.08 6.84 -9.12
C ARG A 177 11.11 7.61 -10.00
N ASP A 178 11.53 7.90 -11.23
CA ASP A 178 10.75 8.69 -12.18
C ASP A 178 11.11 8.33 -13.64
N MET A 179 10.40 8.94 -14.59
CA MET A 179 10.64 8.69 -16.01
C MET A 179 12.01 9.21 -16.47
N LYS A 180 12.50 10.32 -15.91
CA LYS A 180 13.76 10.94 -16.30
C LYS A 180 14.97 10.09 -15.91
N SER A 181 14.96 9.51 -14.70
CA SER A 181 15.99 8.58 -14.22
C SER A 181 15.96 7.24 -14.96
N LEU A 182 14.78 6.82 -15.45
CA LEU A 182 14.66 5.59 -16.24
C LEU A 182 15.07 5.78 -17.71
N LEU A 183 14.63 6.86 -18.36
CA LEU A 183 14.72 7.04 -19.82
C LEU A 183 15.71 8.14 -20.26
N GLY A 184 16.23 8.94 -19.34
CA GLY A 184 17.04 10.12 -19.67
C GLY A 184 16.22 11.16 -20.46
N GLU A 185 16.70 11.52 -21.65
CA GLU A 185 16.01 12.42 -22.59
C GLU A 185 14.95 11.69 -23.46
N GLY A 186 14.81 10.37 -23.29
CA GLY A 186 13.94 9.54 -24.12
C GLY A 186 14.57 9.14 -25.45
N ARG A 187 13.79 8.44 -26.27
CA ARG A 187 14.16 7.87 -27.56
C ARG A 187 13.15 8.35 -28.62
N PRO A 188 13.61 8.82 -29.80
CA PRO A 188 12.71 9.13 -30.91
C PRO A 188 11.83 7.94 -31.28
N GLY A 189 10.53 8.17 -31.38
CA GLY A 189 9.52 7.13 -31.63
C GLY A 189 9.00 6.42 -30.39
N GLY A 190 9.56 6.68 -29.20
CA GLY A 190 9.14 6.06 -27.95
C GLY A 190 9.56 4.59 -27.82
N GLY A 191 8.67 3.77 -27.25
CA GLY A 191 8.86 2.34 -27.08
C GLY A 191 8.16 1.78 -25.85
N LYS A 192 8.38 0.48 -25.58
CA LYS A 192 7.77 -0.23 -24.44
C LYS A 192 8.68 -0.21 -23.22
N ILE A 193 8.11 0.10 -22.06
CA ILE A 193 8.71 -0.19 -20.77
C ILE A 193 8.25 -1.61 -20.38
N LEU A 194 9.19 -2.57 -20.41
CA LEU A 194 8.90 -3.95 -20.04
C LEU A 194 8.94 -4.10 -18.51
N VAL A 195 7.83 -4.51 -17.91
CA VAL A 195 7.78 -4.88 -16.49
C VAL A 195 7.83 -6.39 -16.35
N VAL A 196 8.75 -6.89 -15.51
CA VAL A 196 8.99 -8.33 -15.31
C VAL A 196 8.63 -8.74 -13.88
N GLY A 197 7.62 -9.61 -13.75
CA GLY A 197 7.19 -10.19 -12.48
C GLY A 197 5.75 -9.80 -12.13
N GLY A 198 4.83 -10.76 -12.04
CA GLY A 198 3.40 -10.52 -11.85
C GLY A 198 2.94 -10.72 -10.40
N GLN A 199 3.64 -10.15 -9.41
CA GLN A 199 3.17 -10.12 -8.02
C GLN A 199 2.99 -8.67 -7.55
N MET A 200 2.80 -8.45 -6.24
CA MET A 200 2.49 -7.13 -5.66
C MET A 200 3.36 -5.98 -6.22
N SER A 201 4.69 -6.11 -6.17
CA SER A 201 5.59 -5.05 -6.64
C SER A 201 5.52 -4.81 -8.15
N GLY A 202 5.26 -5.85 -8.95
CA GLY A 202 5.17 -5.73 -10.41
C GLY A 202 3.89 -5.06 -10.88
N VAL A 203 2.77 -5.42 -10.25
CA VAL A 203 1.48 -4.74 -10.47
C VAL A 203 1.59 -3.28 -10.05
N GLU A 204 2.12 -3.01 -8.85
CA GLU A 204 2.18 -1.63 -8.35
C GLU A 204 3.17 -0.76 -9.13
N ILE A 205 4.34 -1.29 -9.51
CA ILE A 205 5.30 -0.50 -10.31
C ILE A 205 4.78 -0.24 -11.73
N ALA A 206 4.06 -1.18 -12.34
CA ALA A 206 3.41 -0.95 -13.62
C ALA A 206 2.33 0.14 -13.53
N GLY A 207 1.50 0.13 -12.48
CA GLY A 207 0.53 1.20 -12.21
C GLY A 207 1.20 2.56 -11.97
N THR A 208 2.28 2.57 -11.20
CA THR A 208 3.08 3.78 -10.91
C THR A 208 3.71 4.36 -12.18
N ILE A 209 4.33 3.52 -13.03
CA ILE A 209 4.89 3.94 -14.32
C ILE A 209 3.78 4.50 -15.22
N GLY A 210 2.60 3.87 -15.24
CA GLY A 210 1.44 4.38 -15.98
C GLY A 210 1.02 5.77 -15.51
N ALA A 211 0.98 5.98 -14.18
CA ALA A 211 0.68 7.28 -13.60
C ALA A 211 1.74 8.33 -13.96
N HIS A 212 3.02 7.96 -13.95
CA HIS A 212 4.12 8.88 -14.32
C HIS A 212 4.10 9.24 -15.81
N LEU A 213 3.90 8.25 -16.71
CA LEU A 213 3.74 8.49 -18.15
C LEU A 213 2.54 9.39 -18.43
N SER A 214 1.39 9.08 -17.82
CA SER A 214 0.19 9.91 -17.93
C SER A 214 0.45 11.33 -17.45
N SER A 215 1.15 11.50 -16.32
CA SER A 215 1.50 12.82 -15.80
C SER A 215 2.43 13.60 -16.72
N GLU A 216 3.47 12.99 -17.24
CA GLU A 216 4.42 13.65 -18.16
C GLU A 216 3.75 14.09 -19.47
N ALA A 217 2.86 13.26 -20.02
CA ALA A 217 2.14 13.59 -21.26
C ALA A 217 1.07 14.68 -21.06
N ASN A 218 0.42 14.72 -19.89
CA ASN A 218 -0.78 15.53 -19.65
C ASN A 218 -0.54 16.76 -18.76
N SER A 219 0.67 16.92 -18.22
CA SER A 219 1.10 18.17 -17.57
C SER A 219 1.00 19.37 -18.52
N PRO A 220 0.74 20.58 -17.98
CA PRO A 220 0.71 21.81 -18.78
C PRO A 220 2.11 22.17 -19.30
N ASP A 221 3.15 21.93 -18.50
CA ASP A 221 4.53 22.14 -18.92
C ASP A 221 4.99 21.00 -19.86
N PRO A 222 5.72 21.31 -20.95
CA PRO A 222 6.25 20.28 -21.85
C PRO A 222 7.18 19.30 -21.12
N SER A 223 7.02 18.01 -21.38
CA SER A 223 7.94 16.99 -20.87
C SER A 223 9.34 17.18 -21.46
N THR A 224 10.36 16.91 -20.64
CA THR A 224 11.76 16.84 -21.11
C THR A 224 12.09 15.53 -21.81
N ILE A 225 11.14 14.59 -21.86
CA ILE A 225 11.32 13.28 -22.48
C ILE A 225 10.76 13.32 -23.90
N THR A 226 11.62 13.04 -24.86
CA THR A 226 11.30 13.03 -26.29
C THR A 226 10.18 12.04 -26.58
N ASP A 227 9.15 12.46 -27.33
CA ASP A 227 8.03 11.60 -27.76
C ASP A 227 7.34 10.84 -26.61
N ILE A 228 7.16 11.50 -25.45
CA ILE A 228 6.59 10.88 -24.24
C ILE A 228 5.24 10.18 -24.48
N ASP A 229 4.43 10.70 -25.40
CA ASP A 229 3.12 10.17 -25.78
C ASP A 229 3.20 8.84 -26.56
N LYS A 230 4.39 8.45 -27.02
CA LYS A 230 4.64 7.20 -27.76
C LYS A 230 5.18 6.08 -26.86
N TYR A 231 5.30 6.31 -25.55
CA TYR A 231 5.68 5.27 -24.60
C TYR A 231 4.47 4.49 -24.11
N SER A 232 4.65 3.18 -23.91
CA SER A 232 3.65 2.29 -23.33
C SER A 232 4.30 1.28 -22.41
N ILE A 233 3.49 0.51 -21.68
CA ILE A 233 3.98 -0.51 -20.74
C ILE A 233 3.59 -1.89 -21.27
N HIS A 234 4.53 -2.83 -21.18
CA HIS A 234 4.26 -4.24 -21.42
C HIS A 234 4.60 -5.02 -20.14
N HIS A 235 3.60 -5.60 -19.50
CA HIS A 235 3.78 -6.32 -18.23
C HIS A 235 3.65 -7.84 -18.43
N VAL A 236 4.70 -8.56 -18.05
CA VAL A 236 4.76 -10.02 -18.13
C VAL A 236 4.34 -10.63 -16.78
N ILE A 237 3.20 -11.30 -16.78
CA ILE A 237 2.62 -11.95 -15.59
C ILE A 237 2.67 -13.47 -15.72
N GLN A 238 2.77 -14.19 -14.60
CA GLN A 238 2.84 -15.66 -14.62
C GLN A 238 1.47 -16.33 -14.46
N ARG A 239 0.52 -15.62 -13.86
CA ARG A 239 -0.83 -16.09 -13.51
C ARG A 239 -1.79 -14.89 -13.37
N PRO A 240 -3.12 -15.09 -13.42
CA PRO A 240 -4.07 -14.07 -13.02
C PRO A 240 -3.84 -13.62 -11.57
N ILE A 241 -3.96 -12.31 -11.31
CA ILE A 241 -3.81 -11.71 -9.98
C ILE A 241 -5.05 -10.86 -9.70
N TRP A 242 -5.58 -10.93 -8.48
CA TRP A 242 -6.62 -10.01 -8.01
C TRP A 242 -6.00 -8.66 -7.64
N VAL A 243 -6.39 -7.60 -8.34
CA VAL A 243 -5.89 -6.25 -8.05
C VAL A 243 -6.91 -5.51 -7.20
N PHE A 244 -6.54 -5.26 -5.94
CA PHE A 244 -7.36 -4.53 -4.98
C PHE A 244 -6.99 -3.04 -4.97
N PRO A 245 -7.97 -2.13 -4.93
CA PRO A 245 -7.71 -0.76 -4.51
C PRO A 245 -7.43 -0.69 -3.00
N LEU A 246 -6.87 0.43 -2.53
CA LEU A 246 -6.57 0.69 -1.13
C LEU A 246 -7.84 0.89 -0.29
N TYR A 247 -8.94 1.33 -0.94
CA TYR A 247 -10.27 1.40 -0.34
C TYR A 247 -11.24 0.39 -0.96
N THR A 248 -11.84 -0.44 -0.11
CA THR A 248 -12.83 -1.44 -0.51
C THR A 248 -14.19 -1.18 0.12
N SER A 249 -15.23 -1.84 -0.37
CA SER A 249 -16.55 -1.74 0.22
C SER A 249 -16.88 -2.95 1.09
N PRO A 250 -17.29 -2.76 2.36
CA PRO A 250 -17.86 -3.84 3.18
C PRO A 250 -19.31 -4.16 2.80
N LYS A 251 -19.93 -3.39 1.89
CA LYS A 251 -21.27 -3.65 1.35
C LYS A 251 -21.26 -3.63 -0.19
N PRO A 252 -20.53 -4.57 -0.83
CA PRO A 252 -20.23 -4.50 -2.26
C PRO A 252 -21.46 -4.63 -3.19
N ALA A 253 -22.61 -5.07 -2.65
CA ALA A 253 -23.87 -5.17 -3.39
C ALA A 253 -24.66 -3.85 -3.46
N GLU A 254 -24.32 -2.84 -2.64
CA GLU A 254 -25.00 -1.55 -2.65
C GLU A 254 -24.51 -0.69 -3.83
N VAL A 255 -25.45 -0.08 -4.56
CA VAL A 255 -25.12 0.85 -5.67
C VAL A 255 -24.46 2.13 -5.14
N ALA A 256 -24.82 2.54 -3.93
CA ALA A 256 -24.18 3.60 -3.17
C ALA A 256 -23.26 3.00 -2.09
N ALA A 257 -22.27 2.23 -2.52
CA ALA A 257 -21.38 1.48 -1.64
C ALA A 257 -20.62 2.40 -0.65
N PRO A 258 -20.64 2.13 0.67
CA PRO A 258 -19.71 2.74 1.62
C PRO A 258 -18.30 2.20 1.40
N PHE A 259 -17.28 2.96 1.80
CA PHE A 259 -15.87 2.60 1.61
C PHE A 259 -15.11 2.63 2.93
N LEU A 260 -14.14 1.74 3.04
CA LEU A 260 -13.18 1.66 4.15
C LEU A 260 -11.81 1.24 3.59
N PRO A 261 -10.71 1.58 4.29
CA PRO A 261 -9.40 1.02 3.96
C PRO A 261 -9.44 -0.51 3.91
N LEU A 262 -8.69 -1.11 2.97
CA LEU A 262 -8.70 -2.54 2.66
C LEU A 262 -8.48 -3.44 3.89
N ASP A 263 -7.64 -3.00 4.82
CA ASP A 263 -7.29 -3.73 6.04
C ASP A 263 -8.43 -3.82 7.06
N PHE A 264 -9.42 -2.92 7.02
CA PHE A 264 -10.60 -2.98 7.90
C PHE A 264 -11.37 -4.28 7.68
N SER A 265 -11.72 -4.54 6.42
CA SER A 265 -12.42 -5.77 6.03
C SER A 265 -11.53 -7.00 6.19
N SER A 266 -10.23 -6.88 5.88
CA SER A 266 -9.27 -7.99 5.92
C SER A 266 -8.99 -8.48 7.35
N TYR A 267 -9.02 -7.58 8.34
CA TYR A 267 -8.74 -7.88 9.75
C TYR A 267 -9.98 -7.84 10.64
N ASN A 268 -11.17 -8.01 10.06
CA ASN A 268 -12.40 -8.14 10.81
C ASN A 268 -12.50 -9.52 11.50
N LEU A 269 -12.45 -9.54 12.83
CA LEU A 269 -12.56 -10.78 13.62
C LEU A 269 -13.91 -11.47 13.47
N ASN A 270 -14.98 -10.72 13.20
CA ASN A 270 -16.31 -11.29 12.99
C ASN A 270 -16.46 -12.02 11.64
N ASN A 271 -15.43 -11.96 10.78
CA ASN A 271 -15.33 -12.77 9.57
C ASN A 271 -14.54 -14.07 9.79
N ARG A 272 -14.06 -14.33 11.02
CA ARG A 272 -13.18 -15.45 11.33
C ARG A 272 -13.86 -16.47 12.23
N PRO A 273 -13.61 -17.78 12.01
CA PRO A 273 -14.03 -18.80 12.95
C PRO A 273 -13.30 -18.64 14.30
N ARG A 274 -13.94 -19.08 15.38
CA ARG A 274 -13.33 -19.19 16.71
C ARG A 274 -13.24 -20.68 17.11
N PRO A 275 -12.11 -21.16 17.65
CA PRO A 275 -10.83 -20.46 17.81
C PRO A 275 -10.23 -20.04 16.45
N LEU A 276 -9.37 -19.02 16.45
CA LEU A 276 -8.77 -18.50 15.22
C LEU A 276 -7.89 -19.58 14.57
N ALA A 277 -8.19 -19.91 13.32
CA ALA A 277 -7.40 -20.82 12.52
C ALA A 277 -6.53 -20.05 11.51
N ASN A 278 -5.31 -20.51 11.28
CA ASN A 278 -4.44 -19.99 10.23
C ASN A 278 -5.05 -20.28 8.84
N THR A 279 -5.17 -19.26 8.01
CA THR A 279 -5.73 -19.34 6.66
C THR A 279 -4.65 -19.39 5.57
N GLN A 280 -3.37 -19.46 5.95
CA GLN A 280 -2.22 -19.47 5.04
C GLN A 280 -1.36 -20.74 5.18
N GLY A 281 -0.41 -20.94 4.27
CA GLY A 281 0.38 -22.16 4.15
C GLY A 281 -0.08 -22.96 2.94
N HIS A 282 -0.43 -24.23 3.10
CA HIS A 282 -1.01 -25.02 2.01
C HIS A 282 -2.44 -24.56 1.71
N ILE A 283 -2.77 -24.30 0.44
CA ILE A 283 -4.12 -23.90 0.01
C ILE A 283 -4.78 -25.02 -0.80
N PRO A 284 -5.70 -25.82 -0.21
CA PRO A 284 -6.49 -26.79 -0.97
C PRO A 284 -7.33 -26.12 -2.06
N GLU A 285 -7.68 -26.86 -3.12
CA GLU A 285 -8.51 -26.35 -4.22
C GLU A 285 -9.88 -25.83 -3.75
N ALA A 286 -10.50 -26.52 -2.80
CA ALA A 286 -11.78 -26.08 -2.22
C ALA A 286 -11.63 -24.73 -1.49
N THR A 287 -10.53 -24.53 -0.77
CA THR A 287 -10.23 -23.26 -0.10
C THR A 287 -9.93 -22.17 -1.13
N ALA A 288 -9.17 -22.48 -2.18
CA ALA A 288 -8.91 -21.56 -3.28
C ALA A 288 -10.22 -21.03 -3.89
N LYS A 289 -11.17 -21.91 -4.23
CA LYS A 289 -12.49 -21.53 -4.77
C LYS A 289 -13.25 -20.59 -3.85
N VAL A 290 -13.24 -20.86 -2.54
CA VAL A 290 -13.88 -19.99 -1.54
C VAL A 290 -13.22 -18.61 -1.54
N VAL A 291 -11.89 -18.53 -1.48
CA VAL A 291 -11.17 -17.25 -1.45
C VAL A 291 -11.35 -16.48 -2.75
N HIS A 292 -11.28 -17.14 -3.91
CA HIS A 292 -11.58 -16.53 -5.22
C HIS A 292 -13.01 -15.98 -5.26
N SER A 293 -13.99 -16.68 -4.70
CA SER A 293 -15.37 -16.17 -4.58
C SER A 293 -15.46 -14.93 -3.69
N VAL A 294 -14.74 -14.90 -2.57
CA VAL A 294 -14.68 -13.72 -1.68
C VAL A 294 -14.05 -12.54 -2.42
N TYR A 295 -12.91 -12.73 -3.07
CA TYR A 295 -12.21 -11.68 -3.82
C TYR A 295 -13.06 -11.15 -4.98
N LYS A 296 -13.72 -12.04 -5.73
CA LYS A 296 -14.70 -11.67 -6.75
C LYS A 296 -15.84 -10.81 -6.19
N GLY A 297 -16.33 -11.14 -4.99
CA GLY A 297 -17.37 -10.36 -4.30
C GLY A 297 -16.90 -8.96 -3.91
N VAL A 298 -15.67 -8.84 -3.36
CA VAL A 298 -15.08 -7.56 -2.97
C VAL A 298 -14.78 -6.68 -4.19
N ILE A 299 -14.25 -7.25 -5.27
CA ILE A 299 -13.93 -6.52 -6.50
C ILE A 299 -15.19 -6.24 -7.34
N GLY A 300 -16.21 -7.09 -7.24
CA GLY A 300 -17.46 -6.98 -7.98
C GLY A 300 -17.40 -7.49 -9.41
N SER A 301 -16.27 -8.04 -9.86
CA SER A 301 -16.11 -8.65 -11.18
C SER A 301 -15.07 -9.76 -11.15
N ASN A 302 -14.96 -10.53 -12.24
CA ASN A 302 -13.88 -11.50 -12.43
C ASN A 302 -12.66 -10.91 -13.16
N GLN A 303 -12.59 -9.58 -13.26
CA GLN A 303 -11.55 -8.81 -13.96
C GLN A 303 -11.44 -9.02 -15.49
N SER A 304 -12.35 -9.77 -16.13
CA SER A 304 -12.33 -9.95 -17.59
C SER A 304 -12.57 -8.68 -18.40
N GLU A 305 -13.22 -7.68 -17.78
CA GLU A 305 -13.43 -6.34 -18.33
C GLU A 305 -12.14 -5.52 -18.50
N TYR A 306 -11.05 -5.94 -17.83
CA TYR A 306 -9.73 -5.33 -17.96
C TYR A 306 -8.88 -6.10 -18.96
N SER A 307 -8.76 -7.42 -18.77
CA SER A 307 -7.99 -8.28 -19.67
C SER A 307 -8.40 -9.75 -19.50
N PRO A 308 -8.43 -10.54 -20.59
CA PRO A 308 -8.57 -11.99 -20.50
C PRO A 308 -7.49 -12.66 -19.64
N LEU A 309 -6.29 -12.07 -19.53
CA LEU A 309 -5.19 -12.63 -18.74
C LEU A 309 -5.32 -12.40 -17.23
N LEU A 310 -6.22 -11.50 -16.80
CA LEU A 310 -6.57 -11.28 -15.39
C LEU A 310 -7.85 -12.03 -14.99
N LYS A 311 -8.52 -12.66 -15.95
CA LYS A 311 -9.81 -13.32 -15.75
C LYS A 311 -9.68 -14.53 -14.82
N ILE A 312 -10.58 -14.61 -13.86
CA ILE A 312 -10.72 -15.77 -12.96
C ILE A 312 -12.14 -16.34 -13.05
N ASP A 313 -12.26 -17.63 -13.36
CA ASP A 313 -13.52 -18.35 -13.46
C ASP A 313 -13.35 -19.84 -13.15
N GLY A 314 -14.37 -20.66 -13.42
CA GLY A 314 -14.33 -22.10 -13.13
C GLY A 314 -13.24 -22.91 -13.84
N THR A 315 -12.39 -22.28 -14.68
CA THR A 315 -11.23 -22.92 -15.31
C THR A 315 -9.92 -22.73 -14.54
N ASN A 316 -9.89 -21.82 -13.56
CA ASN A 316 -8.68 -21.48 -12.80
C ASN A 316 -8.96 -20.97 -11.37
N ASP A 317 -10.19 -21.12 -10.86
CA ASP A 317 -10.59 -20.72 -9.50
C ASP A 317 -10.21 -21.76 -8.43
N ASP A 318 -9.62 -22.89 -8.83
CA ASP A 318 -8.95 -23.88 -7.99
C ASP A 318 -7.46 -23.62 -7.78
N GLU A 319 -6.85 -22.69 -8.52
CA GLU A 319 -5.44 -22.28 -8.34
C GLU A 319 -5.24 -21.41 -7.10
N GLN A 320 -4.01 -21.24 -6.60
CA GLN A 320 -3.83 -20.39 -5.42
C GLN A 320 -4.19 -18.92 -5.71
N PRO A 321 -5.00 -18.29 -4.85
CA PRO A 321 -5.36 -16.89 -5.02
C PRO A 321 -4.16 -16.00 -4.70
N TYR A 322 -3.78 -15.18 -5.67
CA TYR A 322 -2.76 -14.13 -5.50
C TYR A 322 -3.46 -12.78 -5.53
N LEU A 323 -3.05 -11.90 -4.62
CA LEU A 323 -3.49 -10.52 -4.60
C LEU A 323 -2.33 -9.56 -4.83
N ALA A 324 -2.66 -8.43 -5.41
CA ALA A 324 -1.85 -7.23 -5.45
C ALA A 324 -2.73 -6.03 -5.08
N VAL A 325 -2.10 -4.95 -4.64
CA VAL A 325 -2.78 -3.70 -4.30
C VAL A 325 -2.27 -2.63 -5.24
N SER A 326 -3.17 -1.93 -5.93
CA SER A 326 -2.85 -0.80 -6.80
C SER A 326 -4.12 -0.02 -7.14
N GLU A 327 -4.05 1.31 -7.12
CA GLU A 327 -5.18 2.18 -7.48
C GLU A 327 -5.40 2.28 -9.00
N TRP A 328 -4.31 2.21 -9.79
CA TRP A 328 -4.35 2.63 -11.21
C TRP A 328 -4.16 1.52 -12.21
N TYR A 329 -3.55 0.40 -11.79
CA TYR A 329 -3.08 -0.63 -12.70
C TYR A 329 -4.18 -1.15 -13.65
N THR A 330 -5.34 -1.52 -13.13
CA THR A 330 -6.42 -2.12 -13.92
C THR A 330 -7.01 -1.13 -14.92
N ASP A 331 -7.16 0.15 -14.56
CA ASP A 331 -7.63 1.18 -15.47
C ASP A 331 -6.63 1.51 -16.58
N PHE A 332 -5.32 1.44 -16.31
CA PHE A 332 -4.30 1.53 -17.36
C PHE A 332 -4.23 0.29 -18.26
N VAL A 333 -4.60 -0.89 -17.74
CA VAL A 333 -4.81 -2.07 -18.59
C VAL A 333 -6.03 -1.89 -19.48
N ARG A 334 -7.15 -1.42 -18.93
CA ARG A 334 -8.39 -1.12 -19.68
C ARG A 334 -8.16 -0.11 -20.79
N SER A 335 -7.37 0.94 -20.54
CA SER A 335 -7.08 1.98 -21.54
C SER A 335 -6.09 1.57 -22.62
N GLY A 336 -5.40 0.42 -22.45
CA GLY A 336 -4.36 -0.06 -23.35
C GLY A 336 -2.98 0.54 -23.11
N MET A 337 -2.80 1.40 -22.08
CA MET A 337 -1.48 1.91 -21.69
C MET A 337 -0.59 0.80 -21.13
N ILE A 338 -1.18 -0.18 -20.44
CA ILE A 338 -0.53 -1.42 -20.01
C ILE A 338 -1.08 -2.58 -20.85
N SER A 339 -0.20 -3.19 -21.63
CA SER A 339 -0.46 -4.45 -22.32
C SER A 339 0.12 -5.63 -21.53
N LEU A 340 -0.51 -6.80 -21.65
CA LEU A 340 -0.17 -7.98 -20.84
C LEU A 340 0.30 -9.16 -21.70
N SER A 341 1.21 -9.97 -21.17
CA SER A 341 1.50 -11.31 -21.68
C SER A 341 1.71 -12.28 -20.53
N LYS A 342 1.38 -13.56 -20.78
CA LYS A 342 1.60 -14.63 -19.80
C LYS A 342 2.95 -15.29 -20.06
N GLY A 343 3.81 -15.41 -19.06
CA GLY A 343 5.06 -16.17 -19.18
C GLY A 343 6.17 -15.71 -18.24
N LYS A 344 7.39 -16.15 -18.55
CA LYS A 344 8.64 -15.68 -17.94
C LYS A 344 9.53 -15.11 -19.04
N VAL A 345 10.32 -14.09 -18.73
CA VAL A 345 11.33 -13.58 -19.68
C VAL A 345 12.56 -14.48 -19.60
N GLU A 346 12.94 -15.07 -20.72
CA GLU A 346 14.08 -16.01 -20.80
C GLU A 346 15.34 -15.40 -21.40
N SER A 347 15.20 -14.38 -22.23
CA SER A 347 16.33 -13.63 -22.75
C SER A 347 15.95 -12.22 -23.16
N LEU A 348 16.94 -11.32 -23.13
CA LEU A 348 16.86 -9.98 -23.69
C LEU A 348 18.03 -9.79 -24.66
N LYS A 349 17.72 -9.46 -25.92
CA LYS A 349 18.71 -9.19 -26.97
C LYS A 349 18.38 -7.88 -27.65
N GLY A 350 19.26 -6.89 -27.51
CA GLY A 350 18.98 -5.52 -27.96
C GLY A 350 17.71 -4.99 -27.28
N SER A 351 16.71 -4.62 -28.08
CA SER A 351 15.40 -4.14 -27.63
C SER A 351 14.29 -5.20 -27.71
N THR A 352 14.64 -6.49 -27.74
CA THR A 352 13.67 -7.60 -27.86
C THR A 352 13.84 -8.60 -26.73
N ALA A 353 12.77 -8.84 -25.99
CA ALA A 353 12.69 -9.89 -24.97
C ALA A 353 11.95 -11.11 -25.52
N THR A 354 12.48 -12.30 -25.25
CA THR A 354 11.81 -13.57 -25.59
C THR A 354 11.23 -14.19 -24.32
N LEU A 355 9.95 -14.57 -24.41
CA LEU A 355 9.22 -15.22 -23.33
C LEU A 355 9.38 -16.75 -23.40
N SER A 356 9.00 -17.41 -22.31
CA SER A 356 9.07 -18.87 -22.13
C SER A 356 8.22 -19.71 -23.09
N ASP A 357 7.29 -19.08 -23.82
CA ASP A 357 6.50 -19.73 -24.88
C ASP A 357 7.06 -19.42 -26.29
N GLY A 358 8.20 -18.73 -26.38
CA GLY A 358 8.82 -18.28 -27.63
C GLY A 358 8.29 -16.94 -28.15
N THR A 359 7.31 -16.32 -27.49
CA THR A 359 6.79 -15.00 -27.89
C THR A 359 7.86 -13.93 -27.76
N ASN A 360 7.99 -13.07 -28.76
CA ASN A 360 8.89 -11.91 -28.71
C ASN A 360 8.14 -10.62 -28.39
N ILE A 361 8.66 -9.87 -27.43
CA ILE A 361 8.26 -8.50 -27.13
C ILE A 361 9.34 -7.58 -27.70
N GLU A 362 9.01 -6.90 -28.79
CA GLU A 362 9.93 -6.00 -29.51
C GLU A 362 9.74 -4.53 -29.10
N ASP A 363 10.70 -3.71 -29.51
CA ASP A 363 10.74 -2.25 -29.30
C ASP A 363 10.74 -1.82 -27.83
N ILE A 364 11.49 -2.55 -27.01
CA ILE A 364 11.68 -2.24 -25.59
C ILE A 364 12.63 -1.06 -25.46
N ALA A 365 12.21 -0.02 -24.73
CA ALA A 365 13.00 1.15 -24.40
C ALA A 365 13.65 1.07 -23.01
N ALA A 366 13.05 0.31 -22.09
CA ALA A 366 13.58 0.07 -20.74
C ALA A 366 12.97 -1.19 -20.14
N VAL A 367 13.65 -1.79 -19.15
CA VAL A 367 13.15 -2.93 -18.37
C VAL A 367 13.11 -2.58 -16.88
N VAL A 368 11.97 -2.81 -16.25
CA VAL A 368 11.78 -2.70 -14.80
C VAL A 368 11.49 -4.08 -14.23
N VAL A 369 12.42 -4.58 -13.43
CA VAL A 369 12.41 -5.94 -12.88
C VAL A 369 11.83 -5.92 -11.47
N ALA A 370 10.74 -6.65 -11.24
CA ALA A 370 10.05 -6.76 -9.95
C ALA A 370 10.04 -8.22 -9.45
N THR A 371 11.22 -8.85 -9.43
CA THR A 371 11.40 -10.28 -9.12
C THR A 371 11.79 -10.57 -7.68
N GLY A 372 11.62 -9.59 -6.79
CA GLY A 372 11.79 -9.77 -5.34
C GLY A 372 13.23 -9.60 -4.88
N PHE A 373 13.51 -10.11 -3.68
CA PHE A 373 14.77 -9.88 -2.98
C PHE A 373 15.31 -11.17 -2.41
N ASP A 374 16.64 -11.27 -2.38
CA ASP A 374 17.39 -12.29 -1.67
C ASP A 374 17.67 -11.80 -0.24
N ALA A 375 17.20 -12.54 0.75
CA ALA A 375 17.37 -12.23 2.16
C ALA A 375 18.75 -12.61 2.72
N SER A 376 19.58 -13.34 1.95
CA SER A 376 20.91 -13.81 2.40
C SER A 376 21.80 -12.70 3.00
N PRO A 377 21.91 -11.50 2.40
CA PRO A 377 22.74 -10.41 2.95
C PRO A 377 22.25 -9.86 4.30
N CYS A 378 21.03 -10.21 4.70
CA CYS A 378 20.46 -9.79 5.98
C CYS A 378 20.88 -10.71 7.14
N ILE A 379 21.47 -11.88 6.86
CA ILE A 379 21.82 -12.88 7.88
C ILE A 379 23.18 -13.56 7.65
N ASN A 380 23.88 -13.28 6.54
CA ASN A 380 25.16 -13.92 6.20
C ASN A 380 26.34 -13.55 7.12
N TYR A 381 26.16 -12.61 8.05
CA TYR A 381 27.11 -12.36 9.14
C TYR A 381 27.01 -13.40 10.26
N LEU A 382 25.98 -14.27 10.25
CA LEU A 382 25.87 -15.41 11.16
C LEU A 382 26.81 -16.55 10.71
N PRO A 383 27.35 -17.33 11.65
CA PRO A 383 28.31 -18.38 11.35
C PRO A 383 27.61 -19.59 10.72
N GLU A 384 28.38 -20.42 10.01
CA GLU A 384 27.84 -21.51 9.18
C GLU A 384 27.03 -22.55 10.01
N ASP A 385 27.48 -22.87 11.22
CA ASP A 385 26.80 -23.78 12.13
C ASP A 385 25.42 -23.24 12.57
N VAL A 386 25.33 -21.93 12.84
CA VAL A 386 24.07 -21.25 13.14
C VAL A 386 23.17 -21.22 11.91
N LEU A 387 23.67 -20.85 10.73
CA LEU A 387 22.89 -20.88 9.48
C LEU A 387 22.34 -22.27 9.19
N LYS A 388 23.13 -23.32 9.46
CA LYS A 388 22.70 -24.71 9.34
C LYS A 388 21.58 -25.05 10.33
N ALA A 389 21.70 -24.64 11.60
CA ALA A 389 20.66 -24.84 12.61
C ALA A 389 19.35 -24.14 12.21
N LEU A 390 19.44 -22.93 11.64
CA LEU A 390 18.28 -22.19 11.11
C LEU A 390 17.67 -22.79 9.82
N HIS A 391 18.20 -23.92 9.35
CA HIS A 391 17.87 -24.51 8.04
C HIS A 391 17.94 -23.47 6.91
N PHE A 392 18.97 -22.62 6.93
CA PHE A 392 19.11 -21.57 5.93
C PHE A 392 19.16 -22.15 4.50
N SER A 393 18.37 -21.60 3.59
CA SER A 393 18.27 -22.06 2.22
C SER A 393 18.04 -20.90 1.23
N PRO A 394 19.07 -20.46 0.48
CA PRO A 394 18.92 -19.39 -0.49
C PRO A 394 18.04 -19.78 -1.70
N LYS A 395 17.78 -21.09 -1.91
CA LYS A 395 16.82 -21.58 -2.91
C LYS A 395 15.39 -21.18 -2.57
N HIS A 396 15.03 -21.15 -1.29
CA HIS A 396 13.66 -20.89 -0.82
C HIS A 396 13.51 -19.43 -0.44
N ILE A 397 13.54 -18.54 -1.42
CA ILE A 397 13.60 -17.08 -1.24
C ILE A 397 12.46 -16.51 -0.37
N ASP A 398 11.30 -17.18 -0.32
CA ASP A 398 10.13 -16.77 0.47
C ASP A 398 10.18 -17.26 1.93
N GLN A 399 10.97 -18.29 2.19
CA GLN A 399 11.14 -18.91 3.52
C GLN A 399 12.61 -19.33 3.71
N PRO A 400 13.55 -18.36 3.72
CA PRO A 400 14.99 -18.63 3.69
C PRO A 400 15.48 -19.30 4.97
N VAL A 401 14.81 -19.13 6.10
CA VAL A 401 15.12 -19.77 7.40
C VAL A 401 13.86 -20.42 7.98
N ALA A 402 14.04 -21.42 8.84
CA ALA A 402 12.97 -22.01 9.65
C ALA A 402 13.16 -21.60 11.11
N LEU A 403 12.13 -20.96 11.67
CA LEU A 403 12.18 -20.36 13.01
C LEU A 403 10.99 -20.84 13.84
N ALA A 404 11.24 -21.07 15.11
CA ALA A 404 10.23 -21.41 16.09
C ALA A 404 9.32 -20.21 16.40
N PHE A 405 8.14 -20.55 16.89
CA PHE A 405 7.10 -19.68 17.39
C PHE A 405 6.87 -18.46 16.48
N HIS A 406 6.45 -18.77 15.25
CA HIS A 406 6.15 -17.78 14.22
C HIS A 406 7.27 -16.77 13.98
N GLY A 407 8.52 -17.24 13.81
CA GLY A 407 9.61 -16.37 13.34
C GLY A 407 10.39 -15.64 14.43
N THR A 408 10.43 -16.14 15.66
CA THR A 408 11.03 -15.42 16.80
C THR A 408 12.40 -15.93 17.23
N HIS A 409 12.68 -17.23 17.16
CA HIS A 409 13.92 -17.81 17.65
C HIS A 409 14.18 -19.20 17.04
N HIS A 410 15.31 -19.83 17.38
CA HIS A 410 15.54 -21.25 17.13
C HIS A 410 16.03 -21.94 18.41
N PRO A 411 15.43 -23.06 18.86
CA PRO A 411 15.78 -23.71 20.13
C PRO A 411 17.24 -24.16 20.23
N GLU A 412 17.86 -24.52 19.10
CA GLU A 412 19.27 -24.97 19.06
C GLU A 412 20.27 -23.81 19.15
N VAL A 413 19.83 -22.55 19.03
CA VAL A 413 20.70 -21.37 19.05
C VAL A 413 20.27 -20.42 20.17
N PRO A 414 20.50 -20.78 21.44
CA PRO A 414 20.08 -19.97 22.56
C PRO A 414 20.75 -18.58 22.52
N GLY A 415 19.91 -17.58 22.75
CA GLY A 415 20.28 -16.18 22.74
C GLY A 415 20.34 -15.52 21.35
N LEU A 416 19.85 -16.19 20.31
CA LEU A 416 19.52 -15.59 19.02
C LEU A 416 18.00 -15.34 18.92
N GLY A 417 17.62 -14.14 18.53
CA GLY A 417 16.22 -13.73 18.34
C GLY A 417 16.00 -13.09 16.98
N PHE A 418 14.76 -13.10 16.52
CA PHE A 418 14.32 -12.52 15.26
C PHE A 418 13.07 -11.68 15.49
N VAL A 419 13.03 -10.50 14.89
CA VAL A 419 11.85 -9.64 14.84
C VAL A 419 11.72 -9.08 13.43
N GLY A 420 10.56 -9.24 12.81
CA GLY A 420 10.29 -8.69 11.47
C GLY A 420 11.02 -9.36 10.31
N PHE A 421 11.61 -10.54 10.50
CA PHE A 421 12.27 -11.30 9.44
C PHE A 421 11.29 -12.20 8.68
N TYR A 422 10.32 -11.58 7.99
CA TYR A 422 9.32 -12.27 7.19
C TYR A 422 8.76 -11.39 6.05
N ARG A 423 8.01 -12.00 5.13
CA ARG A 423 7.45 -11.37 3.93
C ARG A 423 5.95 -11.02 4.06
N SER A 424 5.60 -10.07 4.93
CA SER A 424 4.23 -9.54 5.10
C SER A 424 4.26 -8.13 5.71
N PRO A 425 3.22 -7.29 5.59
CA PRO A 425 3.24 -5.92 6.09
C PRO A 425 2.86 -5.78 7.59
N TYR A 426 3.00 -6.83 8.41
CA TYR A 426 2.31 -6.95 9.70
C TYR A 426 3.01 -6.26 10.89
N TRP A 427 2.84 -4.95 11.08
CA TRP A 427 3.46 -4.23 12.22
C TRP A 427 3.08 -4.78 13.60
N GLY A 428 1.81 -5.15 13.80
CA GLY A 428 1.37 -5.80 15.03
C GLY A 428 2.11 -7.13 15.29
N VAL A 429 2.40 -7.93 14.25
CA VAL A 429 3.19 -9.16 14.40
C VAL A 429 4.63 -8.83 14.81
N MET A 430 5.25 -7.79 14.24
CA MET A 430 6.60 -7.37 14.66
C MET A 430 6.64 -7.00 16.15
N GLN A 431 5.65 -6.23 16.62
CA GLN A 431 5.56 -5.86 18.02
C GLN A 431 5.35 -7.08 18.92
N MET A 432 4.49 -8.02 18.52
CA MET A 432 4.24 -9.24 19.28
C MET A 432 5.47 -10.15 19.31
N GLN A 433 6.21 -10.28 18.21
CA GLN A 433 7.50 -10.99 18.17
C GLN A 433 8.51 -10.36 19.14
N ALA A 434 8.63 -9.03 19.17
CA ALA A 434 9.49 -8.33 20.12
C ALA A 434 9.13 -8.64 21.58
N ARG A 435 7.83 -8.63 21.91
CA ARG A 435 7.33 -8.98 23.26
C ARG A 435 7.61 -10.44 23.60
N PHE A 436 7.43 -11.34 22.65
CA PHE A 436 7.73 -12.76 22.83
C PHE A 436 9.22 -12.99 23.12
N VAL A 437 10.12 -12.38 22.33
CA VAL A 437 11.57 -12.49 22.53
C VAL A 437 11.98 -11.90 23.88
N ALA A 438 11.42 -10.75 24.28
CA ALA A 438 11.68 -10.16 25.59
C ALA A 438 11.25 -11.09 26.74
N ALA A 439 10.06 -11.70 26.65
CA ALA A 439 9.58 -12.66 27.63
C ALA A 439 10.43 -13.95 27.66
N LEU A 440 10.94 -14.39 26.51
CA LEU A 440 11.82 -15.56 26.40
C LEU A 440 13.19 -15.33 27.05
N TRP A 441 13.72 -14.10 27.00
CA TRP A 441 15.05 -13.75 27.52
C TRP A 441 15.06 -13.23 28.96
N SER A 442 13.91 -12.72 29.43
CA SER A 442 13.73 -12.21 30.79
C SER A 442 13.25 -13.32 31.74
N ASP A 443 13.85 -13.36 32.92
CA ASP A 443 13.38 -14.16 34.05
C ASP A 443 12.35 -13.43 34.91
N ASN A 444 12.13 -12.14 34.62
CA ASN A 444 11.45 -11.21 35.51
C ASN A 444 10.21 -10.56 34.86
N VAL A 445 9.82 -11.01 33.67
CA VAL A 445 8.55 -10.65 33.02
C VAL A 445 7.44 -11.56 33.55
N SER A 446 6.26 -11.00 33.83
CA SER A 446 5.09 -11.74 34.26
C SER A 446 3.82 -11.24 33.55
N PRO A 447 3.03 -12.13 32.90
CA PRO A 447 3.37 -13.52 32.60
C PRO A 447 4.56 -13.60 31.65
N GLY A 448 5.51 -14.49 31.93
CA GLY A 448 6.76 -14.64 31.17
C GLY A 448 7.06 -16.11 30.88
N ARG A 449 8.30 -16.39 30.45
CA ARG A 449 8.70 -17.76 30.03
C ARG A 449 8.45 -18.87 31.04
N GLU A 450 8.35 -18.52 32.33
CA GLU A 450 8.11 -19.47 33.40
C GLU A 450 6.64 -19.87 33.57
N SER A 451 5.68 -19.17 32.94
CA SER A 451 4.26 -19.52 33.01
C SER A 451 3.97 -20.84 32.30
N ASP A 452 3.00 -21.59 32.81
CA ASP A 452 2.60 -22.88 32.23
C ASP A 452 2.06 -22.70 30.81
N VAL A 453 1.36 -21.59 30.54
CA VAL A 453 0.82 -21.27 29.22
C VAL A 453 1.95 -21.09 28.21
N PHE A 454 2.96 -20.27 28.53
CA PHE A 454 4.11 -20.03 27.66
C PHE A 454 4.88 -21.32 27.38
N LYS A 455 5.15 -22.13 28.43
CA LYS A 455 5.83 -23.43 28.31
C LYS A 455 5.06 -24.42 27.44
N ASN A 456 3.74 -24.49 27.60
CA ASN A 456 2.88 -25.35 26.79
C ASN A 456 2.90 -24.90 25.32
N LYS A 457 2.75 -23.60 25.05
CA LYS A 457 2.82 -23.04 23.69
C LYS A 457 4.17 -23.30 23.01
N LEU A 458 5.29 -23.21 23.75
CA LEU A 458 6.61 -23.58 23.23
C LEU A 458 6.73 -25.09 22.93
N ARG A 459 6.23 -25.95 23.82
CA ARG A 459 6.26 -27.40 23.63
C ARG A 459 5.45 -27.83 22.42
N ASP A 460 4.30 -27.19 22.20
CA ASP A 460 3.34 -27.56 21.16
C ASP A 460 3.59 -26.80 19.84
N ASP A 461 4.65 -25.98 19.76
CA ASP A 461 5.01 -25.23 18.55
C ASP A 461 5.51 -26.15 17.43
N ILE A 462 4.96 -25.94 16.24
CA ILE A 462 5.33 -26.66 15.01
C ILE A 462 5.84 -25.72 13.91
N SER A 463 6.16 -24.46 14.23
CA SER A 463 6.50 -23.43 13.24
C SER A 463 7.70 -23.82 12.35
N ILE A 464 8.73 -24.46 12.91
CA ILE A 464 9.90 -24.94 12.15
C ILE A 464 9.45 -26.03 11.17
N GLN A 465 8.80 -27.09 11.68
CA GLN A 465 8.32 -28.20 10.86
C GLN A 465 7.41 -27.71 9.73
N ARG A 466 6.42 -26.87 10.04
CA ARG A 466 5.50 -26.28 9.06
C ARG A 466 6.24 -25.46 8.01
N THR A 467 7.26 -24.69 8.39
CA THR A 467 8.08 -23.94 7.41
C THR A 467 8.81 -24.88 6.46
N LEU A 468 9.40 -25.96 6.98
CA LEU A 468 10.13 -26.94 6.17
C LEU A 468 9.21 -27.72 5.23
N GLU A 469 8.01 -28.10 5.69
CA GLU A 469 7.00 -28.80 4.88
C GLU A 469 6.49 -27.95 3.71
N LEU A 470 6.41 -26.63 3.87
CA LEU A 470 5.92 -25.71 2.84
C LEU A 470 6.95 -25.39 1.75
N ARG A 471 8.25 -25.66 1.97
CA ARG A 471 9.34 -25.16 1.11
C ARG A 471 9.32 -25.63 -0.35
N ASP A 472 8.66 -26.73 -0.66
CA ASP A 472 8.46 -27.19 -2.04
C ASP A 472 6.99 -27.55 -2.30
N ASP A 473 6.07 -27.03 -1.47
CA ASP A 473 4.64 -27.27 -1.63
C ASP A 473 4.13 -26.54 -2.89
N PRO A 474 3.60 -27.27 -3.90
CA PRO A 474 3.13 -26.66 -5.15
C PRO A 474 1.93 -25.72 -4.94
N ARG A 475 1.22 -25.89 -3.82
CA ARG A 475 0.01 -25.17 -3.44
C ARG A 475 0.22 -24.21 -2.27
N VAL A 476 1.47 -23.86 -1.97
CA VAL A 476 1.81 -22.84 -0.97
C VAL A 476 1.14 -21.50 -1.29
N SER A 477 0.64 -20.83 -0.25
CA SER A 477 0.00 -19.52 -0.34
C SER A 477 1.04 -18.42 -0.60
N GLN A 478 0.55 -17.26 -1.05
CA GLN A 478 1.40 -16.08 -1.28
C GLN A 478 2.14 -15.61 -0.01
N PHE A 479 1.56 -15.85 1.18
CA PHE A 479 2.08 -15.43 2.48
C PHE A 479 2.19 -16.63 3.44
N PRO A 480 3.18 -17.52 3.27
CA PRO A 480 3.18 -18.84 3.89
C PRO A 480 3.29 -18.84 5.43
N MET A 481 3.87 -17.79 6.02
CA MET A 481 4.05 -17.66 7.47
C MET A 481 2.72 -17.79 8.23
N GLY A 482 1.67 -17.12 7.77
CA GLY A 482 0.40 -17.03 8.48
C GLY A 482 -0.35 -15.74 8.14
N ASP A 483 -1.64 -15.68 8.48
CA ASP A 483 -2.40 -14.43 8.41
C ASP A 483 -2.32 -13.60 9.70
N TYR A 484 -2.55 -12.29 9.57
CA TYR A 484 -2.38 -11.34 10.67
C TYR A 484 -3.17 -11.68 11.93
N PRO A 485 -4.53 -11.85 11.92
CA PRO A 485 -5.27 -12.16 13.14
C PRO A 485 -4.81 -13.42 13.87
N TYR A 486 -4.49 -14.49 13.12
CA TYR A 486 -3.97 -15.72 13.72
C TYR A 486 -2.62 -15.48 14.41
N LEU A 487 -1.66 -14.87 13.70
CA LEU A 487 -0.30 -14.68 14.21
C LEU A 487 -0.25 -13.80 15.46
N VAL A 488 -0.96 -12.67 15.49
CA VAL A 488 -0.96 -11.81 16.68
C VAL A 488 -1.66 -12.47 17.86
N ASN A 489 -2.72 -13.25 17.60
CA ASN A 489 -3.44 -13.95 18.66
C ASN A 489 -2.64 -15.09 19.27
N GLU A 490 -1.97 -15.91 18.47
CA GLU A 490 -1.12 -17.00 18.98
C GLU A 490 -0.02 -16.48 19.92
N ILE A 491 0.61 -15.36 19.55
CA ILE A 491 1.63 -14.75 20.39
C ILE A 491 1.00 -14.08 21.63
N ALA A 492 -0.19 -13.47 21.49
CA ALA A 492 -0.90 -12.89 22.62
C ALA A 492 -1.30 -13.95 23.65
N GLU A 493 -1.77 -15.12 23.21
CA GLU A 493 -2.11 -16.23 24.10
C GLU A 493 -0.88 -16.75 24.86
N ALA A 494 0.26 -16.91 24.19
CA ALA A 494 1.50 -17.31 24.87
C ALA A 494 1.96 -16.30 25.91
N LEU A 495 1.74 -15.01 25.65
CA LEU A 495 2.05 -13.91 26.57
C LEU A 495 0.93 -13.60 27.56
N GLU A 496 -0.18 -14.36 27.51
CA GLU A 496 -1.39 -14.14 28.32
C GLU A 496 -1.92 -12.68 28.23
N LEU A 497 -1.72 -12.05 27.06
CA LEU A 497 -2.19 -10.70 26.78
C LEU A 497 -3.67 -10.73 26.41
N LYS A 498 -4.47 -9.98 27.17
CA LYS A 498 -5.89 -9.84 26.89
C LYS A 498 -6.13 -8.88 25.72
N VAL A 499 -6.88 -9.35 24.73
CA VAL A 499 -7.42 -8.49 23.67
C VAL A 499 -8.44 -7.53 24.29
N ARG A 500 -8.29 -6.23 24.06
CA ARG A 500 -9.31 -5.25 24.44
C ARG A 500 -10.60 -5.51 23.65
N GLU A 501 -11.74 -5.37 24.29
CA GLU A 501 -13.02 -5.44 23.59
C GLU A 501 -13.22 -4.21 22.67
N PRO A 502 -14.07 -4.31 21.64
CA PRO A 502 -14.47 -3.16 20.84
C PRO A 502 -15.04 -2.02 21.70
N LEU A 503 -14.96 -0.78 21.22
CA LEU A 503 -15.56 0.37 21.89
C LEU A 503 -17.09 0.37 21.75
N GLU A 504 -17.77 0.90 22.76
CA GLU A 504 -19.22 1.07 22.81
C GLU A 504 -19.63 2.52 22.48
N PRO A 505 -20.71 2.74 21.70
CA PRO A 505 -21.55 1.73 21.03
C PRO A 505 -20.79 1.06 19.86
N PRO A 506 -21.13 -0.18 19.48
CA PRO A 506 -20.45 -0.86 18.39
C PRO A 506 -20.68 -0.12 17.06
N VAL A 507 -19.72 -0.26 16.15
CA VAL A 507 -19.87 0.21 14.77
C VAL A 507 -21.03 -0.52 14.07
N PRO A 508 -21.65 0.04 13.01
CA PRO A 508 -22.79 -0.58 12.34
C PRO A 508 -22.52 -2.03 11.88
N SER A 509 -23.57 -2.85 11.95
CA SER A 509 -23.50 -4.25 11.50
C SER A 509 -23.38 -4.35 9.98
N LEU A 510 -22.60 -5.35 9.54
CA LEU A 510 -22.37 -5.63 8.14
C LEU A 510 -23.41 -6.63 7.60
N PRO A 511 -23.89 -6.47 6.35
CA PRO A 511 -25.03 -7.23 5.84
C PRO A 511 -24.73 -8.72 5.61
N HIS A 512 -23.46 -9.11 5.42
CA HIS A 512 -23.11 -10.49 5.07
C HIS A 512 -23.15 -11.46 6.26
N ASN A 513 -23.00 -10.95 7.50
CA ASN A 513 -23.04 -11.76 8.72
C ASN A 513 -23.89 -11.17 9.85
N ASN A 514 -24.47 -9.98 9.67
CA ASN A 514 -25.26 -9.24 10.66
C ASN A 514 -24.50 -9.02 12.00
N LEU A 515 -23.18 -8.83 11.91
CA LEU A 515 -22.30 -8.51 13.04
C LEU A 515 -21.58 -7.18 12.79
N PRO A 516 -21.21 -6.44 13.85
CA PRO A 516 -20.40 -5.23 13.72
C PRO A 516 -19.04 -5.54 13.10
N LEU A 517 -18.44 -4.53 12.46
CA LEU A 517 -17.04 -4.60 12.05
C LEU A 517 -16.12 -4.59 13.30
N ASP A 518 -15.54 -5.75 13.64
CA ASP A 518 -14.61 -5.89 14.76
C ASP A 518 -13.16 -5.91 14.24
N MET A 519 -12.65 -4.71 13.96
CA MET A 519 -11.31 -4.55 13.40
C MET A 519 -10.23 -4.85 14.44
N LEU A 520 -9.30 -5.75 14.09
CA LEU A 520 -8.12 -6.04 14.89
C LEU A 520 -6.95 -5.11 14.53
N THR A 521 -6.55 -4.27 15.47
CA THR A 521 -5.39 -3.36 15.35
C THR A 521 -4.37 -3.65 16.46
N PRO A 522 -3.09 -3.21 16.30
CA PRO A 522 -2.09 -3.37 17.35
C PRO A 522 -2.53 -2.79 18.71
N ALA A 523 -3.28 -1.68 18.71
CA ALA A 523 -3.81 -1.03 19.91
C ALA A 523 -4.77 -1.90 20.75
N ARG A 524 -5.31 -2.98 20.17
CA ARG A 524 -6.12 -3.98 20.91
C ARG A 524 -5.29 -4.81 21.90
N TYR A 525 -3.97 -4.82 21.76
CA TYR A 525 -3.03 -5.60 22.57
C TYR A 525 -2.13 -4.66 23.40
N SER A 526 -2.69 -3.93 24.37
CA SER A 526 -1.87 -3.14 25.30
C SER A 526 -1.07 -4.05 26.24
N ASN A 527 0.17 -3.70 26.56
CA ASN A 527 0.95 -4.44 27.55
C ASN A 527 0.61 -3.93 28.96
N PRO A 528 0.40 -4.81 29.96
CA PRO A 528 0.15 -4.39 31.34
C PRO A 528 1.21 -3.42 31.90
N SER A 529 2.48 -3.58 31.49
CA SER A 529 3.60 -2.77 31.95
C SER A 529 3.72 -1.40 31.25
N ASP A 530 2.90 -1.11 30.24
CA ASP A 530 2.96 0.17 29.53
C ASP A 530 2.64 1.33 30.48
N ASP A 531 3.31 2.46 30.30
CA ASP A 531 3.05 3.69 31.05
C ASP A 531 1.68 4.30 30.69
N GLN A 532 1.26 5.32 31.46
CA GLN A 532 -0.06 5.93 31.27
C GLN A 532 -0.20 6.58 29.88
N ASP A 533 0.83 7.27 29.42
CA ASP A 533 0.83 7.94 28.12
C ASP A 533 0.71 6.92 26.95
N SER A 534 1.33 5.76 27.08
CA SER A 534 1.22 4.63 26.13
C SER A 534 -0.19 4.05 26.12
N LYS A 535 -0.82 3.92 27.31
CA LYS A 535 -2.22 3.47 27.45
C LYS A 535 -3.22 4.47 26.88
N ASP A 536 -2.98 5.77 27.10
CA ASP A 536 -3.81 6.86 26.56
C ASP A 536 -3.68 6.91 25.04
N THR A 537 -2.46 6.75 24.52
CA THR A 537 -2.20 6.70 23.08
C THR A 537 -2.85 5.47 22.42
N ALA A 538 -2.79 4.29 23.06
CA ALA A 538 -3.50 3.10 22.57
C ALA A 538 -5.01 3.34 22.52
N THR A 539 -5.57 4.04 23.51
CA THR A 539 -7.00 4.39 23.56
C THR A 539 -7.36 5.39 22.45
N LYS A 540 -6.56 6.44 22.24
CA LYS A 540 -6.70 7.37 21.10
C LYS A 540 -6.73 6.61 19.78
N SER A 541 -5.82 5.66 19.57
CA SER A 541 -5.83 4.85 18.35
C SER A 541 -7.12 4.04 18.17
N LEU A 542 -7.66 3.43 19.24
CA LEU A 542 -8.91 2.68 19.15
C LEU A 542 -10.10 3.59 18.84
N GLU A 543 -10.12 4.79 19.42
CA GLU A 543 -11.13 5.82 19.13
C GLU A 543 -11.05 6.30 17.68
N GLN A 544 -9.83 6.54 17.16
CA GLN A 544 -9.61 6.87 15.75
C GLN A 544 -10.11 5.75 14.82
N THR A 545 -9.77 4.48 15.11
CA THR A 545 -10.23 3.33 14.32
C THR A 545 -11.76 3.21 14.34
N HIS A 546 -12.37 3.34 15.53
CA HIS A 546 -13.82 3.26 15.69
C HIS A 546 -14.54 4.39 14.96
N LYS A 547 -14.03 5.63 15.07
CA LYS A 547 -14.55 6.79 14.36
C LYS A 547 -14.46 6.63 12.86
N ASP A 548 -13.30 6.24 12.34
CA ASP A 548 -13.08 6.07 10.89
C ASP A 548 -13.95 4.94 10.31
N ALA A 549 -14.14 3.85 11.06
CA ALA A 549 -15.07 2.77 10.71
C ALA A 549 -16.53 3.25 10.69
N THR A 550 -16.95 3.96 11.75
CA THR A 550 -18.33 4.47 11.87
C THR A 550 -18.63 5.47 10.77
N ASP A 551 -17.77 6.47 10.59
CA ASP A 551 -17.93 7.50 9.57
C ASP A 551 -17.96 6.87 8.16
N GLY A 552 -17.04 5.96 7.83
CA GLY A 552 -17.02 5.29 6.53
C GLY A 552 -18.25 4.42 6.24
N LEU A 553 -18.93 3.92 7.29
CA LEU A 553 -20.15 3.12 7.17
C LEU A 553 -21.45 3.92 7.16
N THR A 554 -21.44 5.14 7.70
CA THR A 554 -22.66 5.95 7.96
C THR A 554 -22.69 7.28 7.23
N THR A 555 -21.57 7.73 6.68
CA THR A 555 -21.43 9.01 5.97
C THR A 555 -20.79 8.79 4.60
N SER A 556 -20.49 9.87 3.88
CA SER A 556 -19.79 9.84 2.59
C SER A 556 -18.26 9.76 2.69
N LYS A 557 -17.71 9.54 3.89
CA LYS A 557 -16.26 9.42 4.07
C LYS A 557 -15.70 8.31 3.19
N PHE A 558 -14.57 8.60 2.53
CA PHE A 558 -13.86 7.82 1.52
C PHE A 558 -14.58 7.66 0.17
N VAL A 559 -15.79 8.19 0.00
CA VAL A 559 -16.51 8.13 -1.28
C VAL A 559 -15.83 9.01 -2.33
N ALA A 560 -15.33 10.19 -1.94
CA ALA A 560 -14.61 11.08 -2.84
C ALA A 560 -13.36 10.41 -3.42
N HIS A 561 -12.58 9.72 -2.58
CA HIS A 561 -11.46 8.88 -3.02
C HIS A 561 -11.91 7.80 -4.03
N ALA A 562 -12.92 7.02 -3.69
CA ALA A 562 -13.39 5.91 -4.51
C ALA A 562 -13.92 6.37 -5.88
N VAL A 563 -14.60 7.52 -5.91
CA VAL A 563 -15.03 8.18 -7.15
C VAL A 563 -13.80 8.64 -7.93
N PHE A 564 -12.90 9.43 -7.32
CA PHE A 564 -11.70 9.93 -8.00
C PHE A 564 -10.93 8.80 -8.66
N ARG A 565 -10.67 7.71 -7.94
CA ARG A 565 -9.92 6.59 -8.50
C ARG A 565 -10.63 5.99 -9.72
N SER A 566 -11.92 5.72 -9.59
CA SER A 566 -12.68 5.04 -10.64
C SER A 566 -12.91 5.89 -11.89
N LEU A 567 -12.65 7.21 -11.86
CA LEU A 567 -12.83 8.10 -13.02
C LEU A 567 -11.76 7.90 -14.10
N LEU A 568 -10.54 7.46 -13.75
CA LEU A 568 -9.39 7.33 -14.66
C LEU A 568 -9.74 6.62 -15.97
N GLY A 569 -9.48 7.24 -17.12
CA GLY A 569 -9.66 6.66 -18.45
C GLY A 569 -10.84 7.26 -19.24
N THR A 570 -11.32 6.52 -20.25
CA THR A 570 -12.34 7.00 -21.19
C THR A 570 -13.75 6.54 -20.79
N TRP A 571 -14.74 7.41 -20.96
CA TRP A 571 -16.16 7.18 -20.72
C TRP A 571 -16.96 7.53 -21.97
N LYS A 572 -18.02 6.76 -22.25
CA LYS A 572 -19.05 7.16 -23.21
C LYS A 572 -19.93 8.23 -22.55
N LEU A 573 -20.09 9.37 -23.20
CA LEU A 573 -20.87 10.51 -22.71
C LEU A 573 -22.07 10.76 -23.62
N GLU A 574 -23.26 10.70 -23.05
CA GLU A 574 -24.51 11.15 -23.67
C GLU A 574 -25.08 12.30 -22.85
N ARG A 575 -25.50 13.40 -23.48
CA ARG A 575 -25.95 14.59 -22.76
C ARG A 575 -27.06 15.32 -23.49
N ASP A 576 -28.17 15.53 -22.79
CA ASP A 576 -29.28 16.35 -23.26
C ASP A 576 -29.15 17.79 -22.76
N LEU A 577 -29.47 18.74 -23.64
CA LEU A 577 -29.60 20.16 -23.30
C LEU A 577 -31.03 20.59 -23.63
N VAL A 578 -31.74 21.06 -22.61
CA VAL A 578 -33.11 21.59 -22.73
C VAL A 578 -33.09 23.06 -22.35
N SER A 579 -33.26 23.96 -23.33
CA SER A 579 -33.38 25.39 -23.06
C SER A 579 -34.84 25.83 -22.97
N LYS A 580 -35.13 26.74 -22.03
CA LYS A 580 -36.43 27.43 -21.97
C LYS A 580 -36.46 28.72 -22.80
N LEU A 581 -35.32 29.14 -23.34
CA LEU A 581 -35.21 30.36 -24.14
C LEU A 581 -35.31 30.00 -25.64
N PRO A 582 -36.23 30.61 -26.41
CA PRO A 582 -36.36 30.34 -27.84
C PRO A 582 -35.10 30.62 -28.66
N SER A 583 -34.20 31.46 -28.14
CA SER A 583 -32.94 31.84 -28.79
C SER A 583 -31.81 30.81 -28.63
N HIS A 584 -31.97 29.80 -27.77
CA HIS A 584 -30.97 28.76 -27.52
C HIS A 584 -31.58 27.40 -27.86
N PRO A 585 -31.07 26.67 -28.88
CA PRO A 585 -31.69 25.42 -29.28
C PRO A 585 -31.43 24.32 -28.27
N SER A 586 -32.48 23.56 -27.94
CA SER A 586 -32.35 22.25 -27.30
C SER A 586 -31.68 21.25 -28.25
N GLY A 587 -31.05 20.22 -27.68
CA GLY A 587 -30.36 19.21 -28.47
C GLY A 587 -29.67 18.15 -27.64
N HIS A 588 -28.96 17.27 -28.33
CA HIS A 588 -28.30 16.10 -27.78
C HIS A 588 -26.82 16.06 -28.18
N PHE A 589 -25.96 15.86 -27.19
CA PHE A 589 -24.54 15.61 -27.37
C PHE A 589 -24.25 14.12 -27.19
N SER A 590 -23.49 13.55 -28.13
CA SER A 590 -22.96 12.19 -28.05
C SER A 590 -21.46 12.21 -28.30
N GLY A 591 -20.69 11.58 -27.42
CA GLY A 591 -19.23 11.60 -27.50
C GLY A 591 -18.54 10.81 -26.39
N THR A 592 -17.32 11.25 -26.08
CA THR A 592 -16.48 10.66 -25.04
C THR A 592 -15.99 11.70 -24.06
N ALA A 593 -15.75 11.26 -22.82
CA ALA A 593 -15.07 12.03 -21.80
C ALA A 593 -13.86 11.25 -21.28
N GLN A 594 -12.71 11.91 -21.15
CA GLN A 594 -11.46 11.30 -20.70
C GLN A 594 -10.98 11.97 -19.42
N PHE A 595 -10.58 11.16 -18.45
CA PHE A 595 -9.89 11.59 -17.24
C PHE A 595 -8.44 11.11 -17.33
N LEU A 596 -7.51 12.06 -17.55
CA LEU A 596 -6.09 11.78 -17.78
C LEU A 596 -5.29 12.17 -16.53
N LEU A 597 -4.76 11.18 -15.81
CA LEU A 597 -4.11 11.38 -14.51
C LEU A 597 -2.83 12.20 -14.68
N ARG A 598 -2.61 13.16 -13.78
CA ARG A 598 -1.36 13.90 -13.67
C ARG A 598 -1.13 14.40 -12.25
N LYS A 599 0.10 14.83 -11.98
CA LYS A 599 0.45 15.50 -10.73
C LYS A 599 -0.40 16.77 -10.57
N LYS A 600 -0.89 16.99 -9.35
CA LYS A 600 -1.60 18.23 -8.98
C LYS A 600 -0.74 19.45 -9.32
N THR A 601 -1.35 20.45 -9.94
CA THR A 601 -0.72 21.72 -10.30
C THR A 601 -1.13 22.81 -9.30
N ASP A 602 -0.31 23.86 -9.18
CA ASP A 602 -0.62 25.04 -8.36
C ASP A 602 -1.54 26.05 -9.09
N ASP A 603 -1.83 25.79 -10.37
CA ASP A 603 -2.65 26.63 -11.22
C ASP A 603 -4.03 26.89 -10.60
N GLY A 604 -4.49 28.14 -10.66
CA GLY A 604 -5.78 28.61 -10.17
C GLY A 604 -5.98 28.72 -8.66
N LEU A 605 -5.05 28.23 -7.83
CA LEU A 605 -5.17 28.29 -6.36
C LEU A 605 -5.11 29.73 -5.82
N ARG A 606 -4.33 30.62 -6.45
CA ARG A 606 -4.18 32.03 -6.04
C ARG A 606 -5.46 32.87 -6.21
N CYS A 607 -6.41 32.41 -7.02
CA CYS A 607 -7.70 33.06 -7.21
C CYS A 607 -8.75 32.60 -6.17
N ALA A 608 -8.42 31.59 -5.35
CA ALA A 608 -9.35 30.95 -4.41
C ALA A 608 -9.15 31.37 -2.93
N GLY A 609 -8.16 32.22 -2.60
CA GLY A 609 -7.89 32.63 -1.21
C GLY A 609 -7.28 34.02 -1.05
N ASN A 610 -7.59 34.69 0.07
CA ASN A 610 -6.94 35.93 0.50
C ASN A 610 -5.43 35.69 0.67
N ALA A 611 -4.62 36.60 0.14
CA ALA A 611 -3.16 36.54 0.25
C ALA A 611 -2.72 36.69 1.71
N SER A 612 -2.26 35.59 2.31
CA SER A 612 -1.26 35.62 3.39
C SER A 612 -0.09 34.75 2.97
N GLU A 613 1.01 35.42 2.64
CA GLU A 613 2.35 34.84 2.49
C GLU A 613 2.77 34.29 3.87
N ASP A 614 2.56 32.99 4.13
CA ASP A 614 3.28 32.15 5.12
C ASP A 614 2.58 30.81 5.42
N SER A 615 2.04 30.10 4.42
CA SER A 615 1.60 28.70 4.62
C SER A 615 2.17 27.73 3.57
N PRO A 616 3.47 27.39 3.63
CA PRO A 616 3.93 26.19 2.95
C PRO A 616 3.68 24.97 3.85
N SER A 617 2.56 24.24 3.67
CA SER A 617 2.50 22.81 4.08
C SER A 617 1.29 21.96 3.62
N ASP A 618 0.18 22.53 3.13
CA ASP A 618 -1.06 21.78 2.82
C ASP A 618 -1.21 21.31 1.35
N ASP A 619 -0.27 21.67 0.47
CA ASP A 619 -0.51 21.61 -0.98
C ASP A 619 -0.16 20.28 -1.69
N GLU A 620 0.40 19.29 -0.99
CA GLU A 620 1.13 18.19 -1.65
C GLU A 620 0.48 16.79 -1.62
N LEU A 621 -0.65 16.61 -0.93
CA LEU A 621 -1.40 15.35 -0.88
C LEU A 621 -2.67 15.43 -1.72
N GLY A 622 -2.48 15.64 -3.01
CA GLY A 622 -3.57 15.69 -3.97
C GLY A 622 -3.16 15.20 -5.33
N MET A 623 -4.16 14.74 -6.06
CA MET A 623 -4.02 14.27 -7.44
C MET A 623 -4.97 15.04 -8.33
N GLU A 624 -4.69 15.10 -9.62
CA GLU A 624 -5.62 15.71 -10.56
C GLU A 624 -5.75 14.95 -11.87
N TYR A 625 -6.90 15.13 -12.50
CA TYR A 625 -7.13 14.75 -13.88
C TYR A 625 -7.21 16.00 -14.75
N LEU A 626 -6.54 15.94 -15.90
CA LEU A 626 -6.98 16.71 -17.05
C LEU A 626 -8.21 16.01 -17.62
N TYR A 627 -9.35 16.70 -17.57
CA TYR A 627 -10.60 16.20 -18.11
C TYR A 627 -10.84 16.77 -19.50
N ILE A 628 -11.18 15.91 -20.46
CA ILE A 628 -11.42 16.28 -21.87
C ILE A 628 -12.71 15.63 -22.36
N GLU A 629 -13.65 16.44 -22.87
CA GLU A 629 -14.82 15.99 -23.62
C GLU A 629 -14.64 16.26 -25.10
N GLU A 630 -15.04 15.30 -25.94
CA GLU A 630 -15.10 15.45 -27.38
C GLU A 630 -16.29 14.69 -27.96
N GLY A 631 -17.03 15.31 -28.88
CA GLY A 631 -18.20 14.70 -29.49
C GLY A 631 -18.96 15.63 -30.42
N GLU A 632 -20.18 15.24 -30.76
CA GLU A 632 -21.06 16.00 -31.65
C GLU A 632 -22.33 16.41 -30.89
N PHE A 633 -22.67 17.70 -30.94
CA PHE A 633 -23.97 18.20 -30.49
C PHE A 633 -24.88 18.38 -31.69
N LYS A 634 -26.09 17.83 -31.61
CA LYS A 634 -27.15 17.96 -32.61
C LYS A 634 -28.36 18.67 -32.01
N THR A 635 -28.78 19.75 -32.63
CA THR A 635 -30.03 20.43 -32.27
C THR A 635 -31.23 19.58 -32.70
N GLU A 636 -32.38 19.78 -32.08
CA GLU A 636 -33.64 19.16 -32.51
C GLU A 636 -34.03 19.56 -33.95
N GLN A 637 -33.48 20.66 -34.46
CA GLN A 637 -33.69 21.17 -35.81
C GLN A 637 -32.74 20.55 -36.86
N GLY A 638 -31.91 19.58 -36.45
CA GLY A 638 -31.04 18.82 -37.35
C GLY A 638 -29.67 19.45 -37.64
N PHE A 639 -29.33 20.58 -37.02
CA PHE A 639 -28.00 21.17 -37.12
C PHE A 639 -27.03 20.49 -36.16
N GLY A 640 -25.89 20.01 -36.66
CA GLY A 640 -24.85 19.33 -35.87
C GLY A 640 -23.52 20.08 -35.90
N PHE A 641 -22.82 20.13 -34.77
CA PHE A 641 -21.44 20.64 -34.71
C PHE A 641 -20.59 19.86 -33.71
N LYS A 642 -19.28 19.82 -33.95
CA LYS A 642 -18.33 19.22 -33.00
C LYS A 642 -18.13 20.14 -31.80
N ALA A 643 -18.15 19.57 -30.61
CA ALA A 643 -17.92 20.29 -29.37
C ALA A 643 -16.82 19.61 -28.55
N THR A 644 -16.01 20.42 -27.88
CA THR A 644 -15.02 19.97 -26.91
C THR A 644 -15.07 20.84 -25.66
N ARG A 645 -14.82 20.24 -24.49
CA ARG A 645 -14.70 20.96 -23.21
C ARG A 645 -13.54 20.40 -22.42
N ARG A 646 -12.91 21.24 -21.60
CA ARG A 646 -11.82 20.84 -20.71
C ARG A 646 -12.03 21.42 -19.32
N TYR A 647 -11.71 20.61 -18.32
CA TYR A 647 -11.75 20.98 -16.90
C TYR A 647 -10.55 20.32 -16.20
N VAL A 648 -10.22 20.80 -15.00
CA VAL A 648 -9.28 20.12 -14.12
C VAL A 648 -10.06 19.60 -12.91
N TRP A 649 -9.98 18.30 -12.66
CA TRP A 649 -10.60 17.65 -11.50
C TRP A 649 -9.54 17.34 -10.48
N ARG A 650 -9.69 17.82 -9.23
CA ARG A 650 -8.71 17.61 -8.16
C ARG A 650 -9.33 16.83 -7.01
N TYR A 651 -8.52 15.96 -6.41
CA TYR A 651 -8.81 15.30 -5.14
C TYR A 651 -7.84 15.80 -4.07
N ASP A 652 -8.40 16.23 -2.94
CA ASP A 652 -7.68 16.58 -1.71
C ASP A 652 -7.79 15.38 -0.74
N GLU A 653 -6.68 14.70 -0.48
CA GLU A 653 -6.66 13.48 0.33
C GLU A 653 -6.95 13.74 1.82
N LEU A 654 -6.49 14.88 2.35
CA LEU A 654 -6.66 15.21 3.77
C LEU A 654 -8.11 15.61 4.07
N LYS A 655 -8.75 16.34 3.16
CA LYS A 655 -10.15 16.75 3.30
C LYS A 655 -11.14 15.70 2.81
N ASP A 656 -10.67 14.74 2.00
CA ASP A 656 -11.49 13.79 1.25
C ASP A 656 -12.55 14.52 0.38
N VAL A 657 -12.09 15.51 -0.40
CA VAL A 657 -12.95 16.38 -1.23
C VAL A 657 -12.54 16.31 -2.69
N LEU A 658 -13.56 16.24 -3.56
CA LEU A 658 -13.43 16.42 -5.00
C LEU A 658 -13.77 17.86 -5.38
N SER A 659 -12.98 18.45 -6.28
CA SER A 659 -13.24 19.78 -6.83
C SER A 659 -13.05 19.81 -8.34
N VAL A 660 -13.82 20.68 -9.00
CA VAL A 660 -13.75 20.91 -10.45
C VAL A 660 -13.32 22.35 -10.69
N TRP A 661 -12.43 22.55 -11.64
CA TRP A 661 -11.82 23.83 -11.96
C TRP A 661 -11.98 24.11 -13.46
N PHE A 662 -12.27 25.36 -13.80
CA PHE A 662 -12.26 25.78 -15.21
C PHE A 662 -10.85 25.68 -15.77
N ALA A 663 -10.72 25.30 -17.04
CA ALA A 663 -9.46 25.39 -17.77
C ALA A 663 -9.29 26.77 -18.38
N LYS A 664 -8.05 27.28 -18.47
CA LYS A 664 -7.77 28.59 -19.07
C LYS A 664 -8.08 28.59 -20.57
N PRO A 665 -8.78 29.61 -21.12
CA PRO A 665 -9.08 29.67 -22.54
C PRO A 665 -7.85 29.64 -23.46
N GLU A 666 -6.76 30.26 -23.03
CA GLU A 666 -5.48 30.36 -23.76
C GLU A 666 -4.56 29.14 -23.57
N ASP A 667 -4.77 28.35 -22.51
CA ASP A 667 -4.03 27.12 -22.23
C ASP A 667 -4.94 26.11 -21.52
N LEU A 668 -5.62 25.29 -22.31
CA LEU A 668 -6.64 24.39 -21.82
C LEU A 668 -6.11 23.23 -20.95
N LYS A 669 -4.78 23.14 -20.75
CA LYS A 669 -4.18 22.22 -19.79
C LYS A 669 -4.07 22.84 -18.39
N ARG A 670 -4.19 24.15 -18.23
CA ARG A 670 -4.03 24.83 -16.92
C ARG A 670 -5.38 25.13 -16.28
N ALA A 671 -5.44 24.98 -14.96
CA ALA A 671 -6.59 25.43 -14.19
C ALA A 671 -6.61 26.98 -14.13
N ASP A 672 -7.80 27.56 -14.25
CA ASP A 672 -8.03 29.00 -14.18
C ASP A 672 -8.49 29.40 -12.78
N TYR A 673 -9.71 29.04 -12.40
CA TYR A 673 -10.25 29.24 -11.06
C TYR A 673 -11.22 28.11 -10.70
N LEU A 674 -11.52 28.00 -9.40
CA LEU A 674 -12.43 27.00 -8.86
C LEU A 674 -13.81 27.15 -9.49
N PHE A 675 -14.31 26.08 -10.11
CA PHE A 675 -15.71 26.02 -10.49
C PHE A 675 -16.54 25.67 -9.26
N HIS A 676 -16.36 24.47 -8.70
CA HIS A 676 -17.03 24.11 -7.46
C HIS A 676 -16.40 22.91 -6.77
N GLU A 677 -16.70 22.76 -5.49
CA GLU A 677 -16.44 21.54 -4.72
C GLU A 677 -17.67 20.62 -4.75
N ILE A 678 -17.44 19.32 -4.76
CA ILE A 678 -18.49 18.30 -4.80
C ILE A 678 -18.81 17.88 -3.37
N GLU A 679 -19.99 18.24 -2.89
CA GLU A 679 -20.50 17.85 -1.57
C GLU A 679 -21.35 16.58 -1.71
N PHE A 680 -20.82 15.45 -1.25
CA PHE A 680 -21.59 14.21 -1.17
C PHE A 680 -22.71 14.32 -0.13
N THR A 681 -23.87 13.78 -0.49
CA THR A 681 -25.08 13.80 0.33
C THR A 681 -25.57 12.37 0.57
N GLU A 682 -26.74 12.21 1.17
CA GLU A 682 -27.28 10.89 1.51
C GLU A 682 -27.33 9.92 0.30
N PRO A 683 -26.95 8.65 0.52
CA PRO A 683 -26.98 7.64 -0.53
C PRO A 683 -28.42 7.35 -0.97
N THR A 684 -28.58 6.92 -2.22
CA THR A 684 -29.88 6.49 -2.75
C THR A 684 -29.79 5.12 -3.39
N ASN A 685 -30.94 4.52 -3.72
CA ASN A 685 -31.01 3.28 -4.49
C ASN A 685 -30.42 3.39 -5.91
N LYS A 686 -30.10 4.60 -6.37
CA LYS A 686 -29.47 4.88 -7.67
C LYS A 686 -27.97 5.17 -7.58
N GLY A 687 -27.41 5.25 -6.38
CA GLY A 687 -26.01 5.63 -6.15
C GLY A 687 -25.84 6.79 -5.17
N TRP A 688 -24.59 7.20 -5.00
CA TRP A 688 -24.20 8.35 -4.20
C TRP A 688 -24.60 9.64 -4.88
N LYS A 689 -25.45 10.43 -4.22
CA LYS A 689 -25.76 11.78 -4.67
C LYS A 689 -24.70 12.75 -4.19
N ALA A 690 -24.37 13.72 -5.03
CA ALA A 690 -23.63 14.90 -4.59
C ALA A 690 -24.24 16.16 -5.22
N LYS A 691 -23.96 17.30 -4.61
CA LYS A 691 -24.41 18.61 -5.09
C LYS A 691 -23.25 19.58 -5.12
N ALA A 692 -23.39 20.61 -5.92
CA ALA A 692 -22.50 21.75 -5.90
C ALA A 692 -23.25 23.01 -6.38
N GLY A 693 -22.77 24.17 -5.97
CA GLY A 693 -23.33 25.46 -6.39
C GLY A 693 -22.22 26.43 -6.77
N HIS A 694 -22.39 27.14 -7.89
CA HIS A 694 -21.44 28.16 -8.32
C HIS A 694 -22.15 29.36 -8.94
N LEU A 695 -21.78 30.56 -8.51
CA LEU A 695 -22.19 31.80 -9.16
C LEU A 695 -21.10 32.24 -10.13
N CYS A 696 -21.39 32.21 -11.42
CA CYS A 696 -20.49 32.70 -12.46
C CYS A 696 -21.08 33.98 -13.06
N ILE A 697 -20.53 35.13 -12.64
CA ILE A 697 -21.00 36.47 -13.03
C ILE A 697 -22.47 36.64 -12.59
N ASP A 698 -23.42 36.61 -13.54
CA ASP A 698 -24.85 36.80 -13.31
C ASP A 698 -25.66 35.49 -13.34
N ASP A 699 -24.99 34.36 -13.62
CA ASP A 699 -25.63 33.05 -13.77
C ASP A 699 -25.33 32.15 -12.57
N TYR A 700 -26.39 31.61 -11.95
CA TYR A 700 -26.25 30.60 -10.89
C TYR A 700 -26.35 29.20 -11.48
N TYR A 701 -25.36 28.36 -11.15
CA TYR A 701 -25.27 26.96 -11.53
C TYR A 701 -25.62 26.11 -10.30
N ASP A 702 -26.75 25.41 -10.36
CA ASP A 702 -27.10 24.31 -9.45
C ASP A 702 -26.68 22.99 -10.10
N VAL A 703 -25.71 22.30 -9.49
CA VAL A 703 -25.11 21.08 -10.05
C VAL A 703 -25.47 19.89 -9.17
N LYS A 704 -25.93 18.81 -9.80
CA LYS A 704 -26.25 17.55 -9.13
C LYS A 704 -25.49 16.41 -9.77
N TYR A 705 -25.00 15.51 -8.94
CA TYR A 705 -24.28 14.32 -9.34
C TYR A 705 -24.99 13.07 -8.84
N ASN A 706 -24.78 11.97 -9.56
CA ASN A 706 -25.13 10.63 -9.09
C ASN A 706 -24.03 9.66 -9.51
N PHE A 707 -23.39 8.97 -8.56
CA PHE A 707 -22.33 8.01 -8.78
C PHE A 707 -22.80 6.60 -8.42
N ALA A 708 -22.91 5.71 -9.40
CA ALA A 708 -23.41 4.35 -9.24
C ALA A 708 -22.26 3.33 -9.32
N PHE A 709 -22.00 2.68 -8.18
CA PHE A 709 -20.95 1.68 -8.03
C PHE A 709 -21.47 0.26 -8.22
N GLN A 710 -20.55 -0.63 -8.59
CA GLN A 710 -20.65 -2.06 -8.42
C GLN A 710 -19.41 -2.51 -7.64
N ALA A 711 -19.61 -2.83 -6.37
CA ALA A 711 -18.54 -3.02 -5.40
C ALA A 711 -17.55 -1.84 -5.41
N VAL A 712 -16.29 -2.07 -5.77
CA VAL A 712 -15.26 -1.03 -5.80
C VAL A 712 -15.23 -0.20 -7.09
N ASN A 713 -15.99 -0.56 -8.12
CA ASN A 713 -15.89 0.06 -9.44
C ASN A 713 -17.07 0.99 -9.73
N LEU A 714 -16.81 2.24 -10.09
CA LEU A 714 -17.83 3.12 -10.65
C LEU A 714 -18.23 2.60 -12.05
N LYS A 715 -19.52 2.31 -12.25
CA LYS A 715 -20.03 1.77 -13.53
C LYS A 715 -20.74 2.82 -14.36
N GLU A 716 -21.45 3.72 -13.69
CA GLU A 716 -22.19 4.79 -14.31
C GLU A 716 -22.18 6.00 -13.39
N TRP A 717 -22.10 7.19 -13.97
CA TRP A 717 -22.37 8.41 -13.23
C TRP A 717 -23.07 9.44 -14.10
N GLY A 718 -23.77 10.35 -13.45
CA GLY A 718 -24.52 11.41 -14.10
C GLY A 718 -24.20 12.76 -13.49
N ILE A 719 -24.37 13.80 -14.30
CA ILE A 719 -24.27 15.19 -13.88
C ILE A 719 -25.44 15.98 -14.49
N GLU A 720 -26.09 16.78 -13.66
CA GLU A 720 -27.15 17.69 -14.09
C GLU A 720 -26.77 19.12 -13.70
N TYR A 721 -26.87 20.04 -14.66
CA TYR A 721 -26.73 21.47 -14.44
C TYR A 721 -28.09 22.13 -14.64
N THR A 722 -28.56 22.86 -13.65
CA THR A 722 -29.64 23.84 -13.83
C THR A 722 -29.04 25.24 -13.77
N VAL A 723 -29.10 25.95 -14.90
CA VAL A 723 -28.51 27.29 -15.03
C VAL A 723 -29.62 28.32 -15.11
N LYS A 724 -29.60 29.28 -14.18
CA LYS A 724 -30.54 30.40 -14.15
C LYS A 724 -29.78 31.71 -14.08
N GLY A 725 -30.08 32.59 -15.03
CA GLY A 725 -29.60 33.97 -15.04
C GLY A 725 -30.38 34.83 -16.04
N PRO A 726 -30.06 36.13 -16.14
CA PRO A 726 -30.82 37.08 -16.97
C PRO A 726 -30.90 36.70 -18.46
N LYS A 727 -29.93 35.93 -18.95
CA LYS A 727 -29.80 35.53 -20.36
C LYS A 727 -29.71 34.00 -20.56
N LYS A 728 -29.82 33.20 -19.50
CA LYS A 728 -29.72 31.73 -19.54
C LYS A 728 -30.82 31.11 -18.67
N ASP A 729 -31.60 30.22 -19.27
CA ASP A 729 -32.50 29.30 -18.56
C ASP A 729 -32.47 27.98 -19.31
N TYR A 730 -31.68 27.03 -18.81
CA TYR A 730 -31.57 25.70 -19.40
C TYR A 730 -31.18 24.65 -18.36
N THR A 731 -31.49 23.41 -18.68
CA THR A 731 -31.02 22.22 -17.97
C THR A 731 -30.16 21.39 -18.89
N ILE A 732 -29.01 20.94 -18.38
CA ILE A 732 -28.13 19.99 -19.06
C ILE A 732 -28.06 18.73 -18.21
N SER A 733 -28.34 17.56 -18.79
CA SER A 733 -28.26 16.28 -18.10
C SER A 733 -27.33 15.35 -18.87
N GLY A 734 -26.18 15.00 -18.29
CA GLY A 734 -25.18 14.12 -18.87
C GLY A 734 -25.09 12.79 -18.14
N THR A 735 -24.91 11.71 -18.88
CA THR A 735 -24.68 10.34 -18.38
C THR A 735 -23.38 9.80 -18.95
N TYR A 736 -22.58 9.18 -18.08
CA TYR A 736 -21.28 8.61 -18.38
C TYR A 736 -21.31 7.11 -18.08
N LYS A 737 -20.94 6.27 -19.08
CA LYS A 737 -20.92 4.80 -18.93
C LYS A 737 -19.63 4.19 -19.49
N ARG A 738 -19.27 3.00 -18.99
CA ARG A 738 -18.13 2.19 -19.44
C ARG A 738 -18.56 0.77 -19.79
#